data_AF-A0A504XA63-F1
#
_entry.id   AF-A0A504XA63-F1
#
_cell.length_a   1.000
_cell.length_b   1.000
_cell.length_c   1.000
_cell.angle_alpha   90.00
_cell.angle_beta   90.00
_cell.angle_gamma   90.00
#
_symmetry.space_group_name_H-M   'P 1'
#
loop_
_entity.id
_entity.type
_entity.pdbx_description
1 polymer ?
#
loop_
_entity_poly.entity_id
_entity_poly.type
_entity_poly.pdbx_seq_one_letter_code
_entity_poly.pdbx_strand_id
1 'polypeptide(L)'
;MGKSKKHGKPVKGASKKGSKHDKSKRKAKFIDPTSSVSRDVRETVAALVQEIEREEPVAEEKLQPLKKGKKCQEIAEKEGILPSREYRKGGYHHVVIGEVYNDRYRVVKKLGWGYFSTVWLVWDYQKERYQAMKIQKSAASYSEAAYDEIKLLSEIMEADPHKNRCCARLNDYFKHTGPNGTHVCMLFDVYGENLLSLMERYEYRGIPLPIVKCIARQVLIGLDHINSIDIIHTDLKPENVLLSTPKHSIISLMKHFHPPPLHQRPKLTERDPKTMTKSQRRRYYKKLAKEERKTLLGEDDGDHKSRGDEHGSNENGDADSEGSKTDPESEVERFHHVILADFGNSCWTYKQFTDEVQTRQYRCPEVILGEPYSTPIDIWSCACMIFELITGQFLFDPKKGDDYSRDEDHLALMSELLGDLPESMRLGDGKYRSYYYNSKGDLRNIKDLQYWVLEDVLHQRHKFTKKKAKEIADFLLPMLEYAPDTRATPAAMLRDHDAFFDIQDDDYAPLELTAKRSRQPDNDADRSDTFRYWEEHPILNRTYLEERGLTIADIQSVLAGNFLDDAAAHEAAAEATRMSKKQEVKAYGPNVKKGDLVYGVVHIYASFNDTFVHVTDTSGRETYVKVTGGMKVKADRDESSPYAAMMAAQDVVARCKECGINALHVKMRAVGGVRTKSPGPGAQAALRALARAGMKIGRIEDVTPIPTDSTRRKGSRRGRRL
;
A
#
# COMPACT_ATOMS: atom_id res chain seq x y z
N MET A 1 81.76 -44.96 -10.82
CA MET A 1 82.14 -44.95 -9.38
C MET A 1 81.53 -43.70 -8.77
N GLY A 2 80.40 -43.78 -8.08
CA GLY A 2 80.30 -43.97 -6.62
C GLY A 2 79.73 -42.65 -6.03
N LYS A 3 78.43 -42.62 -5.68
CA LYS A 3 77.89 -42.51 -4.30
C LYS A 3 78.47 -41.30 -3.51
N SER A 4 77.74 -40.47 -2.78
CA SER A 4 76.35 -40.43 -2.31
C SER A 4 76.14 -39.13 -1.51
N LYS A 5 74.92 -38.60 -1.58
CA LYS A 5 74.10 -37.97 -0.50
C LYS A 5 74.71 -36.95 0.50
N LYS A 6 74.05 -35.78 0.46
CA LYS A 6 73.22 -35.11 1.51
C LYS A 6 73.75 -33.85 2.22
N HIS A 7 72.84 -32.85 2.18
CA HIS A 7 72.49 -31.80 3.16
C HIS A 7 73.30 -30.49 3.24
N GLY A 8 72.71 -29.40 2.70
CA GLY A 8 72.04 -28.36 3.50
C GLY A 8 72.83 -27.15 4.05
N LYS A 9 72.84 -26.04 3.26
CA LYS A 9 72.87 -24.57 3.60
C LYS A 9 74.09 -24.03 4.40
N PRO A 10 74.45 -22.71 4.35
CA PRO A 10 73.63 -21.52 4.07
C PRO A 10 74.28 -20.41 3.18
N VAL A 11 73.72 -19.20 3.28
CA VAL A 11 73.66 -18.02 2.39
C VAL A 11 74.76 -16.96 2.61
N LYS A 12 75.06 -16.17 1.56
CA LYS A 12 75.40 -14.71 1.43
C LYS A 12 76.59 -14.52 0.45
N GLY A 13 76.69 -13.56 -0.48
CA GLY A 13 75.84 -12.45 -0.91
C GLY A 13 76.54 -11.58 -1.99
N ALA A 14 75.72 -10.86 -2.75
CA ALA A 14 75.87 -9.49 -3.31
C ALA A 14 76.98 -9.03 -4.30
N SER A 15 76.46 -8.27 -5.31
CA SER A 15 77.03 -7.10 -6.02
C SER A 15 77.89 -7.41 -7.27
N LYS A 16 77.89 -6.67 -8.40
CA LYS A 16 77.51 -5.30 -8.80
C LYS A 16 77.14 -5.30 -10.30
N LYS A 17 76.31 -4.35 -10.74
CA LYS A 17 76.64 -3.35 -11.79
C LYS A 17 75.46 -2.42 -12.05
N GLY A 18 75.77 -1.12 -12.15
CA GLY A 18 74.89 -0.10 -12.69
C GLY A 18 75.70 0.90 -13.51
N SER A 19 75.06 1.56 -14.46
CA SER A 19 75.45 2.89 -14.97
C SER A 19 74.18 3.67 -15.30
N LYS A 20 74.24 4.98 -15.06
CA LYS A 20 73.16 5.99 -15.12
C LYS A 20 73.18 6.79 -16.43
N HIS A 21 72.08 7.54 -16.60
CA HIS A 21 71.75 8.64 -17.52
C HIS A 21 71.08 8.20 -18.83
N ASP A 22 69.92 8.73 -19.22
CA ASP A 22 69.55 10.15 -19.21
C ASP A 22 68.02 10.40 -19.05
N LYS A 23 67.66 11.58 -18.52
CA LYS A 23 66.29 12.10 -18.37
C LYS A 23 66.03 13.14 -19.47
N SER A 24 65.11 12.86 -20.40
CA SER A 24 64.45 13.94 -21.15
C SER A 24 63.03 13.61 -21.63
N LYS A 25 62.08 14.33 -21.04
CA LYS A 25 60.91 15.00 -21.65
C LYS A 25 59.84 14.16 -22.38
N ARG A 26 58.68 14.12 -21.69
CA ARG A 26 57.29 13.93 -22.14
C ARG A 26 57.03 14.26 -23.62
N LYS A 27 56.38 13.33 -24.32
CA LYS A 27 55.28 13.65 -25.26
C LYS A 27 54.13 12.68 -24.98
N ALA A 28 52.99 13.23 -24.57
CA ALA A 28 51.75 12.48 -24.44
C ALA A 28 51.33 12.01 -25.83
N LYS A 29 51.34 10.70 -26.06
CA LYS A 29 50.62 10.09 -27.19
C LYS A 29 49.21 9.78 -26.70
N PHE A 30 48.23 10.35 -27.40
CA PHE A 30 46.81 10.06 -27.31
C PHE A 30 46.63 8.53 -27.46
N ILE A 31 46.19 7.86 -26.41
CA ILE A 31 45.85 6.43 -26.45
C ILE A 31 44.34 6.35 -26.67
N ASP A 32 43.97 5.71 -27.78
CA ASP A 32 42.61 5.36 -28.16
C ASP A 32 41.82 4.76 -26.96
N PRO A 33 40.62 5.28 -26.62
CA PRO A 33 39.89 4.89 -25.41
C PRO A 33 39.40 3.44 -25.40
N THR A 34 39.55 2.69 -26.49
CA THR A 34 39.00 1.34 -26.61
C THR A 34 39.93 0.23 -26.13
N SER A 35 41.21 0.52 -25.81
CA SER A 35 42.24 -0.52 -25.61
C SER A 35 42.11 -1.41 -24.35
N SER A 36 41.24 -1.09 -23.38
CA SER A 36 41.14 -1.82 -22.10
C SER A 36 39.91 -2.74 -21.92
N VAL A 37 39.18 -3.06 -22.99
CA VAL A 37 37.94 -3.84 -22.94
C VAL A 37 38.18 -5.29 -23.43
N SER A 38 37.61 -6.28 -22.74
CA SER A 38 37.72 -7.69 -23.16
C SER A 38 37.16 -7.91 -24.57
N ARG A 39 37.76 -8.84 -25.34
CA ARG A 39 37.41 -9.10 -26.74
C ARG A 39 35.91 -9.40 -26.92
N ASP A 40 35.31 -10.13 -25.99
CA ASP A 40 33.89 -10.52 -25.99
C ASP A 40 32.95 -9.30 -25.89
N VAL A 41 33.34 -8.27 -25.14
CA VAL A 41 32.54 -7.04 -24.98
C VAL A 41 32.69 -6.15 -26.22
N ARG A 42 33.85 -6.12 -26.89
CA ARG A 42 34.03 -5.38 -28.15
C ARG A 42 33.23 -5.98 -29.30
N GLU A 43 33.23 -7.31 -29.44
CA GLU A 43 32.44 -8.01 -30.48
C GLU A 43 30.93 -7.83 -30.25
N THR A 44 30.48 -7.85 -28.98
CA THR A 44 29.09 -7.60 -28.60
C THR A 44 28.64 -6.17 -28.91
N VAL A 45 29.50 -5.17 -28.64
CA VAL A 45 29.18 -3.76 -28.89
C VAL A 45 29.15 -3.45 -30.39
N ALA A 46 30.07 -4.02 -31.18
CA ALA A 46 30.09 -3.85 -32.63
C ALA A 46 28.85 -4.46 -33.31
N ALA A 47 28.38 -5.63 -32.84
CA ALA A 47 27.15 -6.25 -33.34
C ALA A 47 25.89 -5.42 -33.00
N LEU A 48 25.84 -4.82 -31.81
CA LEU A 48 24.71 -3.97 -31.39
C LEU A 48 24.59 -2.69 -32.22
N VAL A 49 25.73 -2.05 -32.54
CA VAL A 49 25.74 -0.81 -33.34
C VAL A 49 25.21 -1.07 -34.76
N GLN A 50 25.57 -2.21 -35.36
CA GLN A 50 25.08 -2.61 -36.69
C GLN A 50 23.60 -3.02 -36.72
N GLU A 51 23.04 -3.54 -35.62
CA GLU A 51 21.61 -3.87 -35.50
C GLU A 51 20.74 -2.62 -35.25
N ILE A 52 21.21 -1.64 -34.47
CA ILE A 52 20.45 -0.43 -34.12
C ILE A 52 20.27 0.50 -35.34
N GLU A 53 21.19 0.49 -36.30
CA GLU A 53 21.10 1.30 -37.52
C GLU A 53 20.11 0.74 -38.57
N ARG A 54 19.47 -0.42 -38.34
CA ARG A 54 18.68 -1.15 -39.36
C ARG A 54 17.16 -1.22 -39.15
N GLU A 55 16.59 -0.74 -38.04
CA GLU A 55 15.15 -0.91 -37.78
C GLU A 55 14.36 0.42 -37.84
N GLU A 56 13.38 0.46 -38.75
CA GLU A 56 12.36 1.51 -38.85
C GLU A 56 11.35 1.46 -37.67
N PRO A 57 10.72 2.59 -37.30
CA PRO A 57 9.88 2.67 -36.10
C PRO A 57 8.54 1.95 -36.28
N VAL A 58 8.28 0.94 -35.44
CA VAL A 58 6.98 0.25 -35.36
C VAL A 58 6.08 0.93 -34.32
N ALA A 59 4.79 1.05 -34.68
CA ALA A 59 3.73 1.77 -33.97
C ALA A 59 3.51 1.36 -32.50
N GLU A 60 3.21 2.37 -31.67
CA GLU A 60 2.89 2.26 -30.25
C GLU A 60 1.57 1.53 -30.01
N GLU A 61 1.64 0.33 -29.42
CA GLU A 61 0.50 -0.29 -28.76
C GLU A 61 0.52 0.07 -27.26
N LYS A 62 -0.53 0.75 -26.80
CA LYS A 62 -0.62 1.34 -25.47
C LYS A 62 -0.75 0.26 -24.39
N LEU A 63 0.28 0.13 -23.55
CA LEU A 63 0.20 -0.58 -22.27
C LEU A 63 0.43 0.38 -21.11
N GLN A 64 -0.53 0.44 -20.17
CA GLN A 64 -0.51 1.34 -19.01
C GLN A 64 0.46 0.83 -17.91
N PRO A 65 1.14 1.71 -17.14
CA PRO A 65 2.15 1.29 -16.16
C PRO A 65 1.58 1.02 -14.76
N LEU A 66 1.85 -0.17 -14.20
CA LEU A 66 1.68 -0.48 -12.77
C LEU A 66 2.94 -0.11 -11.96
N LYS A 67 2.79 0.89 -11.07
CA LYS A 67 3.79 1.28 -10.06
C LYS A 67 3.85 0.25 -8.92
N LYS A 68 5.02 -0.36 -8.70
CA LYS A 68 5.33 -1.28 -7.57
C LYS A 68 6.37 -0.68 -6.62
N GLY A 69 6.16 -0.87 -5.32
CA GLY A 69 7.16 -0.63 -4.28
C GLY A 69 6.57 -0.68 -2.87
N LYS A 70 5.53 0.12 -2.60
CA LYS A 70 4.68 0.01 -1.39
C LYS A 70 3.30 -0.59 -1.71
N LYS A 71 2.89 -0.41 -2.97
CA LYS A 71 1.65 -0.93 -3.53
C LYS A 71 1.51 -2.45 -3.50
N CYS A 72 2.54 -3.28 -3.31
CA CYS A 72 2.33 -4.74 -3.32
C CYS A 72 1.65 -5.29 -2.05
N GLN A 73 1.72 -4.59 -0.91
CA GLN A 73 0.94 -4.92 0.29
C GLN A 73 -0.48 -4.34 0.16
N GLU A 74 -0.60 -3.07 -0.22
CA GLU A 74 -1.93 -2.44 -0.47
C GLU A 74 -2.70 -3.07 -1.65
N ILE A 75 -2.04 -3.53 -2.72
CA ILE A 75 -2.69 -4.25 -3.84
C ILE A 75 -3.08 -5.66 -3.39
N ALA A 76 -2.28 -6.34 -2.55
CA ALA A 76 -2.66 -7.63 -2.01
C ALA A 76 -3.89 -7.51 -1.07
N GLU A 77 -3.95 -6.42 -0.29
CA GLU A 77 -5.09 -6.07 0.57
C GLU A 77 -6.32 -5.68 -0.27
N LYS A 78 -6.16 -4.83 -1.30
CA LYS A 78 -7.24 -4.42 -2.22
C LYS A 78 -7.73 -5.53 -3.16
N GLU A 79 -6.90 -6.50 -3.53
CA GLU A 79 -7.30 -7.67 -4.35
C GLU A 79 -7.66 -8.92 -3.53
N GLY A 80 -7.54 -8.88 -2.19
CA GLY A 80 -7.90 -10.01 -1.31
C GLY A 80 -6.96 -11.22 -1.37
N ILE A 81 -5.81 -11.11 -2.03
CA ILE A 81 -4.85 -12.21 -2.27
C ILE A 81 -3.77 -12.20 -1.18
N LEU A 82 -3.84 -13.20 -0.28
CA LEU A 82 -2.86 -13.37 0.80
C LEU A 82 -1.44 -13.66 0.26
N PRO A 83 -0.38 -13.07 0.83
CA PRO A 83 1.00 -13.36 0.44
C PRO A 83 1.32 -14.84 0.65
N SER A 84 1.57 -15.58 -0.43
CA SER A 84 1.83 -17.04 -0.41
C SER A 84 2.98 -17.46 0.53
N ARG A 85 3.88 -16.54 0.91
CA ARG A 85 5.03 -16.80 1.81
C ARG A 85 4.64 -16.92 3.28
N GLU A 86 3.45 -16.46 3.68
CA GLU A 86 3.00 -16.47 5.07
C GLU A 86 2.23 -17.73 5.48
N TYR A 87 1.84 -18.57 4.52
CA TYR A 87 1.30 -19.91 4.79
C TYR A 87 2.44 -20.89 5.10
N ARG A 88 3.01 -20.73 6.30
CA ARG A 88 4.11 -21.54 6.82
C ARG A 88 3.86 -21.86 8.28
N LYS A 89 4.68 -22.75 8.85
CA LYS A 89 4.66 -23.01 10.30
C LYS A 89 4.79 -21.69 11.09
N GLY A 90 3.89 -21.46 12.04
CA GLY A 90 3.76 -20.20 12.80
C GLY A 90 3.01 -19.07 12.07
N GLY A 91 2.61 -19.27 10.81
CA GLY A 91 1.89 -18.31 9.97
C GLY A 91 0.41 -18.62 9.83
N TYR A 92 -0.20 -18.27 8.69
CA TYR A 92 -1.64 -18.44 8.48
C TYR A 92 -2.06 -19.90 8.30
N HIS A 93 -3.31 -20.20 8.65
CA HIS A 93 -3.94 -21.47 8.34
C HIS A 93 -4.50 -21.49 6.90
N HIS A 94 -4.36 -22.60 6.19
CA HIS A 94 -4.94 -22.76 4.86
C HIS A 94 -6.38 -23.27 4.94
N VAL A 95 -7.35 -22.36 4.82
CA VAL A 95 -8.78 -22.67 4.91
C VAL A 95 -9.34 -23.03 3.53
N VAL A 96 -10.18 -24.07 3.47
CA VAL A 96 -10.88 -24.49 2.24
C VAL A 96 -12.38 -24.20 2.34
N ILE A 97 -12.95 -23.59 1.30
CA ILE A 97 -14.42 -23.38 1.23
C ILE A 97 -15.12 -24.74 1.24
N GLY A 98 -16.16 -24.87 2.07
CA GLY A 98 -16.90 -26.11 2.30
C GLY A 98 -16.32 -27.01 3.40
N GLU A 99 -15.11 -26.73 3.89
CA GLU A 99 -14.53 -27.44 5.03
C GLU A 99 -15.33 -27.17 6.31
N VAL A 100 -15.39 -28.17 7.20
CA VAL A 100 -16.11 -28.07 8.48
C VAL A 100 -15.09 -28.12 9.62
N TYR A 101 -15.11 -27.10 10.46
CA TYR A 101 -14.28 -26.99 11.66
C TYR A 101 -15.10 -27.32 12.90
N ASN A 102 -14.46 -27.99 13.86
CA ASN A 102 -15.07 -28.41 15.13
C ASN A 102 -16.39 -29.20 14.96
N ASP A 103 -16.50 -29.95 13.85
CA ASP A 103 -17.73 -30.67 13.42
C ASP A 103 -19.02 -29.84 13.44
N ARG A 104 -18.89 -28.50 13.33
CA ARG A 104 -19.98 -27.55 13.51
C ARG A 104 -19.98 -26.39 12.53
N TYR A 105 -18.81 -25.84 12.20
CA TYR A 105 -18.69 -24.61 11.44
C TYR A 105 -18.25 -24.87 10.02
N ARG A 106 -19.16 -24.74 9.05
CA ARG A 106 -18.84 -24.90 7.63
C ARG A 106 -18.37 -23.59 7.02
N VAL A 107 -17.22 -23.59 6.37
CA VAL A 107 -16.70 -22.42 5.66
C VAL A 107 -17.51 -22.15 4.39
N VAL A 108 -17.97 -20.91 4.23
CA VAL A 108 -18.78 -20.47 3.09
C VAL A 108 -18.02 -19.51 2.20
N LYS A 109 -17.45 -18.44 2.77
CA LYS A 109 -16.79 -17.39 2.00
C LYS A 109 -15.73 -16.69 2.83
N LYS A 110 -14.63 -16.23 2.23
CA LYS A 110 -13.66 -15.36 2.90
C LYS A 110 -14.26 -13.95 3.04
N LEU A 111 -14.24 -13.38 4.24
CA LEU A 111 -14.71 -12.01 4.50
C LEU A 111 -13.56 -11.00 4.46
N GLY A 112 -12.40 -11.38 4.99
CA GLY A 112 -11.26 -10.49 5.04
C GLY A 112 -9.98 -11.18 5.53
N TRP A 113 -8.90 -10.42 5.58
CA TRP A 113 -7.67 -10.85 6.21
C TRP A 113 -6.92 -9.62 6.70
N GLY A 114 -6.15 -9.78 7.77
CA GLY A 114 -5.25 -8.76 8.29
C GLY A 114 -3.92 -9.40 8.65
N TYR A 115 -2.97 -8.61 9.15
CA TYR A 115 -1.62 -9.08 9.46
C TYR A 115 -1.59 -10.24 10.46
N PHE A 116 -2.57 -10.37 11.34
CA PHE A 116 -2.55 -11.39 12.41
C PHE A 116 -3.50 -12.58 12.17
N SER A 117 -4.51 -12.40 11.31
CA SER A 117 -5.60 -13.37 11.18
C SER A 117 -6.28 -13.34 9.81
N THR A 118 -7.04 -14.39 9.50
CA THR A 118 -7.99 -14.40 8.38
C THR A 118 -9.42 -14.53 8.89
N VAL A 119 -10.38 -13.87 8.26
CA VAL A 119 -11.79 -13.87 8.68
C VAL A 119 -12.67 -14.50 7.61
N TRP A 120 -13.52 -15.44 8.01
CA TRP A 120 -14.34 -16.27 7.12
C TRP A 120 -15.79 -16.31 7.56
N LEU A 121 -16.71 -16.18 6.61
CA LEU A 121 -18.12 -16.46 6.81
C LEU A 121 -18.30 -17.98 6.95
N VAL A 122 -18.93 -18.39 8.04
CA VAL A 122 -19.22 -19.79 8.34
C VAL A 122 -20.70 -20.00 8.64
N TRP A 123 -21.21 -21.19 8.34
CA TRP A 123 -22.51 -21.67 8.79
C TRP A 123 -22.35 -22.52 10.05
N ASP A 124 -23.11 -22.21 11.10
CA ASP A 124 -23.17 -22.98 12.34
C ASP A 124 -24.30 -24.00 12.27
N TYR A 125 -23.96 -25.29 12.22
CA TYR A 125 -24.94 -26.38 12.18
C TYR A 125 -25.73 -26.57 13.48
N GLN A 126 -25.25 -26.07 14.62
CA GLN A 126 -25.97 -26.22 15.90
C GLN A 126 -26.96 -25.09 16.12
N LYS A 127 -26.55 -23.85 15.83
CA LYS A 127 -27.39 -22.65 16.02
C LYS A 127 -28.17 -22.24 14.76
N GLU A 128 -27.97 -22.95 13.65
CA GLU A 128 -28.58 -22.69 12.34
C GLU A 128 -28.48 -21.23 11.90
N ARG A 129 -27.29 -20.64 12.05
CA ARG A 129 -27.02 -19.25 11.70
C ARG A 129 -25.62 -19.03 11.12
N TYR A 130 -25.47 -17.92 10.40
CA TYR A 130 -24.18 -17.46 9.91
C TYR A 130 -23.38 -16.75 11.01
N GLN A 131 -22.06 -16.98 11.01
CA GLN A 131 -21.11 -16.33 11.91
C GLN A 131 -19.82 -15.97 11.16
N ALA A 132 -19.03 -15.06 11.72
CA ALA A 132 -17.70 -14.72 11.23
C ALA A 132 -16.64 -15.45 12.07
N MET A 133 -15.85 -16.33 11.45
CA MET A 133 -14.76 -17.06 12.07
C MET A 133 -13.42 -16.36 11.80
N LYS A 134 -12.83 -15.75 12.83
CA LYS A 134 -11.46 -15.18 12.83
C LYS A 134 -10.49 -16.29 13.22
N ILE A 135 -9.54 -16.61 12.34
CA ILE A 135 -8.51 -17.64 12.56
C ILE A 135 -7.15 -16.95 12.71
N GLN A 136 -6.55 -17.11 13.87
CA GLN A 136 -5.26 -16.52 14.21
C GLN A 136 -4.08 -17.29 13.58
N LYS A 137 -2.97 -16.60 13.32
CA LYS A 137 -1.68 -17.24 13.02
C LYS A 137 -1.25 -18.18 14.15
N SER A 138 -0.49 -19.23 13.82
CA SER A 138 -0.14 -20.30 14.76
C SER A 138 1.13 -20.07 15.61
N ALA A 139 1.83 -18.94 15.45
CA ALA A 139 2.96 -18.65 16.34
C ALA A 139 2.47 -18.47 17.79
N ALA A 140 3.28 -18.90 18.76
CA ALA A 140 2.91 -18.87 20.17
C ALA A 140 2.51 -17.46 20.64
N SER A 141 3.29 -16.44 20.26
CA SER A 141 3.00 -15.04 20.59
C SER A 141 1.62 -14.58 20.10
N TYR A 142 1.17 -15.02 18.93
CA TYR A 142 -0.15 -14.68 18.40
C TYR A 142 -1.27 -15.47 19.09
N SER A 143 -0.96 -16.69 19.54
CA SER A 143 -1.92 -17.51 20.28
C SER A 143 -2.15 -16.94 21.68
N GLU A 144 -1.07 -16.50 22.36
CA GLU A 144 -1.15 -15.82 23.67
C GLU A 144 -1.97 -14.53 23.57
N ALA A 145 -1.66 -13.66 22.60
CA ALA A 145 -2.43 -12.44 22.36
C ALA A 145 -3.92 -12.73 22.07
N ALA A 146 -4.23 -13.79 21.31
CA ALA A 146 -5.62 -14.18 21.06
C ALA A 146 -6.34 -14.66 22.33
N TYR A 147 -5.64 -15.27 23.29
CA TYR A 147 -6.24 -15.64 24.57
C TYR A 147 -6.52 -14.44 25.47
N ASP A 148 -5.62 -13.45 25.47
CA ASP A 148 -5.88 -12.18 26.13
C ASP A 148 -7.09 -11.46 25.48
N GLU A 149 -7.17 -11.42 24.14
CA GLU A 149 -8.33 -10.89 23.39
C GLU A 149 -9.64 -11.62 23.76
N ILE A 150 -9.63 -12.95 23.82
CA ILE A 150 -10.80 -13.76 24.23
C ILE A 150 -11.26 -13.41 25.64
N LYS A 151 -10.31 -13.21 26.57
CA LYS A 151 -10.61 -12.87 27.95
C LYS A 151 -11.25 -11.48 28.05
N LEU A 152 -10.67 -10.49 27.39
CA LEU A 152 -11.22 -9.13 27.30
C LEU A 152 -12.64 -9.14 26.73
N LEU A 153 -12.84 -9.83 25.60
CA LEU A 153 -14.16 -9.94 24.95
C LEU A 153 -15.20 -10.63 25.85
N SER A 154 -14.78 -11.63 26.62
CA SER A 154 -15.67 -12.33 27.55
C SER A 154 -16.15 -11.40 28.67
N GLU A 155 -15.25 -10.62 29.27
CA GLU A 155 -15.61 -9.61 30.29
C GLU A 155 -16.54 -8.52 29.71
N ILE A 156 -16.25 -8.02 28.50
CA ILE A 156 -17.12 -7.06 27.78
C ILE A 156 -18.53 -7.61 27.59
N MET A 157 -18.65 -8.90 27.25
CA MET A 157 -19.93 -9.54 27.00
C MET A 157 -20.72 -9.86 28.27
N GLU A 158 -20.03 -10.25 29.34
CA GLU A 158 -20.65 -10.48 30.65
C GLU A 158 -21.24 -9.18 31.21
N ALA A 159 -20.58 -8.05 30.98
CA ALA A 159 -21.06 -6.73 31.37
C ALA A 159 -22.20 -6.18 30.48
N ASP A 160 -22.41 -6.72 29.26
CA ASP A 160 -23.51 -6.36 28.36
C ASP A 160 -24.42 -7.57 28.04
N PRO A 161 -25.22 -8.06 29.00
CA PRO A 161 -26.13 -9.17 28.74
C PRO A 161 -27.23 -8.82 27.72
N HIS A 162 -27.59 -7.53 27.61
CA HIS A 162 -28.70 -7.05 26.79
C HIS A 162 -28.33 -6.71 25.33
N LYS A 163 -27.04 -6.78 24.97
CA LYS A 163 -26.53 -6.55 23.60
C LYS A 163 -26.74 -5.11 23.09
N ASN A 164 -26.65 -4.12 23.96
CA ASN A 164 -26.93 -2.73 23.62
C ASN A 164 -25.73 -1.79 23.73
N ARG A 165 -24.50 -2.32 23.92
CA ARG A 165 -23.30 -1.52 24.18
C ARG A 165 -22.31 -1.43 23.01
N CYS A 166 -22.80 -1.59 21.78
CA CYS A 166 -22.04 -1.34 20.54
C CYS A 166 -20.64 -2.00 20.46
N CYS A 167 -20.42 -3.17 21.08
CA CYS A 167 -19.14 -3.90 21.05
C CYS A 167 -19.27 -5.26 20.34
N ALA A 168 -18.18 -5.71 19.72
CA ALA A 168 -18.14 -6.99 19.01
C ALA A 168 -18.41 -8.17 19.95
N ARG A 169 -19.23 -9.13 19.51
CA ARG A 169 -19.69 -10.28 20.33
C ARG A 169 -18.90 -11.53 19.98
N LEU A 170 -18.12 -12.05 20.94
CA LEU A 170 -17.49 -13.36 20.87
C LEU A 170 -18.50 -14.47 21.21
N ASN A 171 -19.00 -15.14 20.19
CA ASN A 171 -20.02 -16.18 20.35
C ASN A 171 -19.48 -17.55 20.79
N ASP A 172 -18.24 -17.85 20.41
CA ASP A 172 -17.57 -19.13 20.67
C ASP A 172 -16.07 -18.99 20.35
N TYR A 173 -15.24 -19.91 20.84
CA TYR A 173 -13.85 -20.05 20.43
C TYR A 173 -13.36 -21.50 20.57
N PHE A 174 -12.43 -21.90 19.71
CA PHE A 174 -11.83 -23.24 19.77
C PHE A 174 -10.42 -23.26 19.19
N LYS A 175 -9.67 -24.35 19.46
CA LYS A 175 -8.37 -24.60 18.85
C LYS A 175 -8.52 -25.52 17.64
N HIS A 176 -7.86 -25.17 16.53
CA HIS A 176 -7.75 -26.04 15.36
C HIS A 176 -6.29 -26.38 15.07
N THR A 177 -5.98 -27.67 14.94
CA THR A 177 -4.62 -28.10 14.57
C THR A 177 -4.55 -28.38 13.08
N GLY A 178 -3.80 -27.52 12.38
CA GLY A 178 -3.57 -27.60 10.94
C GLY A 178 -2.11 -27.90 10.59
N PRO A 179 -1.77 -27.92 9.29
CA PRO A 179 -0.41 -28.20 8.82
C PRO A 179 0.62 -27.16 9.28
N ASN A 180 0.18 -25.94 9.58
CA ASN A 180 1.02 -24.82 9.98
C ASN A 180 1.13 -24.66 11.50
N GLY A 181 0.48 -25.51 12.28
CA GLY A 181 0.46 -25.46 13.75
C GLY A 181 -0.96 -25.43 14.31
N THR A 182 -1.07 -25.14 15.60
CA THR A 182 -2.35 -24.94 16.26
C THR A 182 -2.76 -23.48 16.14
N HIS A 183 -3.98 -23.26 15.70
CA HIS A 183 -4.58 -21.94 15.45
C HIS A 183 -5.73 -21.73 16.43
N VAL A 184 -5.82 -20.53 16.99
CA VAL A 184 -6.98 -20.10 17.77
C VAL A 184 -8.04 -19.57 16.81
N CYS A 185 -9.25 -20.11 16.90
CA CYS A 185 -10.40 -19.72 16.09
C CYS A 185 -11.44 -19.05 17.00
N MET A 186 -11.87 -17.85 16.65
CA MET A 186 -12.87 -17.05 17.37
C MET A 186 -14.09 -16.81 16.48
N LEU A 187 -15.29 -16.95 17.03
CA LEU A 187 -16.56 -16.80 16.30
C LEU A 187 -17.24 -15.50 16.73
N PHE A 188 -17.61 -14.69 15.77
CA PHE A 188 -18.30 -13.42 15.97
C PHE A 188 -19.64 -13.39 15.24
N ASP A 189 -20.51 -12.45 15.61
CA ASP A 189 -21.63 -12.09 14.76
C ASP A 189 -21.10 -11.53 13.43
N VAL A 190 -21.90 -11.63 12.36
CA VAL A 190 -21.49 -11.15 11.03
C VAL A 190 -21.77 -9.65 10.96
N TYR A 191 -20.71 -8.86 10.94
CA TYR A 191 -20.77 -7.40 10.78
C TYR A 191 -20.50 -6.98 9.32
N GLY A 192 -20.69 -5.69 9.05
CA GLY A 192 -20.39 -5.03 7.80
C GLY A 192 -18.94 -4.58 7.65
N GLU A 193 -18.75 -3.63 6.74
CA GLU A 193 -17.43 -3.04 6.49
C GLU A 193 -17.00 -2.13 7.64
N ASN A 194 -15.70 -1.88 7.72
CA ASN A 194 -15.17 -0.88 8.63
C ASN A 194 -15.43 0.56 8.13
N LEU A 195 -15.28 1.54 9.01
CA LEU A 195 -15.48 2.95 8.65
C LEU A 195 -14.45 3.46 7.64
N LEU A 196 -13.25 2.88 7.56
CA LEU A 196 -12.30 3.21 6.49
C LEU A 196 -12.90 2.93 5.10
N SER A 197 -13.58 1.79 4.94
CA SER A 197 -14.28 1.45 3.69
C SER A 197 -15.47 2.40 3.42
N LEU A 198 -16.10 2.94 4.47
CA LEU A 198 -17.11 3.98 4.33
C LEU A 198 -16.48 5.30 3.86
N MET A 199 -15.35 5.71 4.41
CA MET A 199 -14.61 6.89 3.96
C MET A 199 -14.12 6.76 2.51
N GLU A 200 -13.67 5.58 2.09
CA GLU A 200 -13.31 5.30 0.70
C GLU A 200 -14.50 5.49 -0.25
N ARG A 201 -15.72 5.15 0.18
CA ARG A 201 -16.95 5.37 -0.61
C ARG A 201 -17.28 6.86 -0.79
N TYR A 202 -16.98 7.69 0.21
CA TYR A 202 -17.10 9.15 0.12
C TYR A 202 -15.83 9.82 -0.45
N GLU A 203 -14.94 9.06 -1.09
CA GLU A 203 -13.70 9.54 -1.72
C GLU A 203 -12.81 10.39 -0.80
N TYR A 204 -12.84 10.14 0.52
CA TYR A 204 -12.13 10.96 1.52
C TYR A 204 -12.48 12.46 1.45
N ARG A 205 -13.71 12.81 1.05
CA ARG A 205 -14.22 14.20 1.07
C ARG A 205 -14.96 14.57 2.36
N GLY A 206 -15.02 13.62 3.31
CA GLY A 206 -15.87 13.72 4.50
C GLY A 206 -17.19 12.98 4.33
N ILE A 207 -17.69 12.41 5.41
CA ILE A 207 -18.97 11.74 5.52
C ILE A 207 -20.01 12.77 5.97
N PRO A 208 -21.26 12.73 5.47
CA PRO A 208 -22.33 13.61 5.91
C PRO A 208 -22.45 13.65 7.45
N LEU A 209 -22.53 14.86 8.00
CA LEU A 209 -22.52 15.08 9.45
C LEU A 209 -23.62 14.32 10.21
N PRO A 210 -24.85 14.14 9.71
CA PRO A 210 -25.87 13.31 10.38
C PRO A 210 -25.40 11.86 10.62
N ILE A 211 -24.68 11.27 9.64
CA ILE A 211 -24.12 9.93 9.76
C ILE A 211 -23.00 9.94 10.80
N VAL A 212 -22.10 10.94 10.76
CA VAL A 212 -21.00 11.05 11.72
C VAL A 212 -21.50 11.25 13.15
N LYS A 213 -22.53 12.06 13.37
CA LYS A 213 -23.19 12.24 14.69
C LYS A 213 -23.72 10.91 15.22
N CYS A 214 -24.38 10.11 14.38
CA CYS A 214 -24.87 8.78 14.73
C CYS A 214 -23.73 7.80 15.10
N ILE A 215 -22.64 7.80 14.32
CA ILE A 215 -21.44 7.00 14.57
C ILE A 215 -20.78 7.42 15.89
N ALA A 216 -20.56 8.73 16.08
CA ALA A 216 -19.90 9.28 17.27
C ALA A 216 -20.65 8.92 18.55
N ARG A 217 -21.98 9.06 18.57
CA ARG A 217 -22.81 8.68 19.72
C ARG A 217 -22.60 7.22 20.10
N GLN A 218 -22.59 6.32 19.12
CA GLN A 218 -22.47 4.88 19.35
C GLN A 218 -21.05 4.43 19.73
N VAL A 219 -20.03 5.05 19.14
CA VAL A 219 -18.64 4.83 19.57
C VAL A 219 -18.48 5.26 21.03
N LEU A 220 -19.02 6.42 21.42
CA LEU A 220 -18.99 6.87 22.80
C LEU A 220 -19.75 5.93 23.76
N ILE A 221 -20.89 5.36 23.34
CA ILE A 221 -21.60 4.32 24.12
C ILE A 221 -20.73 3.07 24.30
N GLY A 222 -20.03 2.64 23.26
CA GLY A 222 -19.10 1.50 23.33
C GLY A 222 -17.89 1.79 24.23
N LEU A 223 -17.32 2.99 24.14
CA LEU A 223 -16.21 3.43 25.00
C LEU A 223 -16.64 3.56 26.47
N ASP A 224 -17.84 4.09 26.73
CA ASP A 224 -18.40 4.19 28.08
C ASP A 224 -18.52 2.80 28.72
N HIS A 225 -18.99 1.82 27.93
CA HIS A 225 -19.12 0.45 28.36
C HIS A 225 -17.79 -0.18 28.76
N ILE A 226 -16.77 -0.15 27.89
CA ILE A 226 -15.47 -0.76 28.20
C ILE A 226 -14.73 -0.02 29.32
N ASN A 227 -14.89 1.30 29.41
CA ASN A 227 -14.33 2.09 30.50
C ASN A 227 -14.95 1.70 31.86
N SER A 228 -16.25 1.38 31.90
CA SER A 228 -16.94 0.97 33.13
C SER A 228 -16.45 -0.35 33.73
N ILE A 229 -15.70 -1.13 32.94
CA ILE A 229 -15.10 -2.42 33.33
C ILE A 229 -13.57 -2.41 33.23
N ASP A 230 -12.95 -1.24 33.31
CA ASP A 230 -11.49 -1.09 33.38
C ASP A 230 -10.74 -1.62 32.13
N ILE A 231 -11.36 -1.55 30.95
CA ILE A 231 -10.73 -1.92 29.68
C ILE A 231 -10.42 -0.67 28.86
N ILE A 232 -9.21 -0.64 28.29
CA ILE A 232 -8.71 0.37 27.37
C ILE A 232 -8.61 -0.28 25.99
N HIS A 233 -9.21 0.34 24.96
CA HIS A 233 -9.18 -0.15 23.59
C HIS A 233 -7.78 -0.06 22.97
N THR A 234 -7.09 1.08 23.16
CA THR A 234 -5.70 1.40 22.76
C THR A 234 -5.41 1.56 21.27
N ASP A 235 -6.30 1.15 20.37
CA ASP A 235 -6.11 1.28 18.91
C ASP A 235 -7.41 1.72 18.21
N LEU A 236 -8.08 2.76 18.73
CA LEU A 236 -9.30 3.27 18.13
C LEU A 236 -9.00 4.07 16.85
N LYS A 237 -9.59 3.63 15.73
CA LYS A 237 -9.43 4.19 14.38
C LYS A 237 -10.54 3.68 13.44
N PRO A 238 -10.75 4.27 12.26
CA PRO A 238 -11.81 3.87 11.33
C PRO A 238 -11.80 2.38 10.94
N GLU A 239 -10.64 1.73 10.91
CA GLU A 239 -10.51 0.29 10.58
C GLU A 239 -11.12 -0.64 11.64
N ASN A 240 -11.17 -0.18 12.90
CA ASN A 240 -11.58 -0.96 14.07
C ASN A 240 -13.01 -0.66 14.52
N VAL A 241 -13.75 0.15 13.76
CA VAL A 241 -15.19 0.37 13.95
C VAL A 241 -15.92 -0.20 12.74
N LEU A 242 -16.81 -1.16 12.98
CA LEU A 242 -17.56 -1.88 11.95
C LEU A 242 -18.99 -1.38 11.84
N LEU A 243 -19.55 -1.34 10.64
CA LEU A 243 -20.99 -1.23 10.45
C LEU A 243 -21.67 -2.49 10.98
N SER A 244 -22.81 -2.37 11.65
CA SER A 244 -23.55 -3.53 12.16
C SER A 244 -24.09 -4.43 11.05
N THR A 245 -24.53 -3.81 9.95
CA THR A 245 -25.22 -4.47 8.84
C THR A 245 -24.21 -4.92 7.77
N PRO A 246 -24.18 -6.22 7.41
CA PRO A 246 -23.34 -6.73 6.33
C PRO A 246 -23.69 -6.12 4.97
N LYS A 247 -22.75 -6.21 4.00
CA LYS A 247 -23.04 -5.86 2.61
C LYS A 247 -24.26 -6.59 2.09
N HIS A 248 -25.05 -5.94 1.23
CA HIS A 248 -26.19 -6.56 0.57
C HIS A 248 -25.84 -7.89 -0.14
N SER A 249 -24.65 -7.99 -0.73
CA SER A 249 -24.18 -9.24 -1.36
C SER A 249 -23.95 -10.38 -0.36
N ILE A 250 -23.54 -10.08 0.87
CA ILE A 250 -23.41 -11.06 1.96
C ILE A 250 -24.79 -11.42 2.51
N ILE A 251 -25.68 -10.44 2.70
CA ILE A 251 -27.07 -10.67 3.12
C ILE A 251 -27.80 -11.58 2.11
N SER A 252 -27.68 -11.29 0.82
CA SER A 252 -28.25 -12.11 -0.26
C SER A 252 -27.67 -13.53 -0.24
N LEU A 253 -26.34 -13.67 -0.11
CA LEU A 253 -25.72 -14.98 0.04
C LEU A 253 -26.27 -15.75 1.25
N MET A 254 -26.40 -15.08 2.39
CA MET A 254 -26.94 -15.68 3.62
C MET A 254 -28.40 -16.11 3.48
N LYS A 255 -29.21 -15.40 2.67
CA LYS A 255 -30.61 -15.74 2.42
C LYS A 255 -30.79 -16.90 1.45
N HIS A 256 -29.93 -17.01 0.43
CA HIS A 256 -30.13 -18.00 -0.64
C HIS A 256 -29.29 -19.27 -0.48
N PHE A 257 -28.14 -19.19 0.18
CA PHE A 257 -27.31 -20.36 0.41
C PHE A 257 -27.75 -21.09 1.68
N HIS A 258 -28.16 -22.35 1.53
CA HIS A 258 -28.42 -23.26 2.63
C HIS A 258 -27.50 -24.47 2.48
N PRO A 259 -26.51 -24.66 3.36
CA PRO A 259 -25.60 -25.78 3.23
C PRO A 259 -26.33 -27.10 3.49
N PRO A 260 -25.97 -28.19 2.79
CA PRO A 260 -26.59 -29.49 3.00
C PRO A 260 -26.35 -29.97 4.45
N PRO A 261 -27.27 -30.80 4.99
CA PRO A 261 -27.13 -31.37 6.32
C PRO A 261 -25.76 -32.04 6.52
N LEU A 262 -25.23 -32.00 7.75
CA LEU A 262 -23.88 -32.49 8.05
C LEU A 262 -23.64 -33.95 7.59
N HIS A 263 -24.68 -34.79 7.63
CA HIS A 263 -24.65 -36.18 7.23
C HIS A 263 -24.71 -36.41 5.70
N GLN A 264 -25.14 -35.42 4.92
CA GLN A 264 -25.24 -35.47 3.45
C GLN A 264 -24.10 -34.71 2.76
N ARG A 265 -23.02 -34.41 3.48
CA ARG A 265 -21.91 -33.62 2.96
C ARG A 265 -21.12 -34.41 1.89
N PRO A 266 -20.77 -33.79 0.76
CA PRO A 266 -19.77 -34.34 -0.15
C PRO A 266 -18.44 -34.51 0.59
N LYS A 267 -17.72 -35.62 0.34
CA LYS A 267 -16.40 -35.82 0.94
C LYS A 267 -15.43 -34.77 0.37
N LEU A 268 -14.65 -34.09 1.23
CA LEU A 268 -13.60 -33.11 0.87
C LEU A 268 -12.55 -33.62 -0.15
N THR A 269 -12.57 -34.92 -0.50
CA THR A 269 -11.80 -35.51 -1.59
C THR A 269 -12.26 -35.08 -2.98
N GLU A 270 -13.49 -34.58 -3.12
CA GLU A 270 -14.02 -33.93 -4.32
C GLU A 270 -13.56 -32.46 -4.34
N ARG A 271 -12.25 -32.26 -4.52
CA ARG A 271 -11.63 -30.93 -4.56
C ARG A 271 -11.99 -30.22 -5.87
N ASP A 272 -12.23 -28.90 -5.78
CA ASP A 272 -12.23 -28.03 -6.95
C ASP A 272 -10.86 -28.12 -7.68
N PRO A 273 -10.80 -28.50 -8.97
CA PRO A 273 -9.56 -28.63 -9.74
C PRO A 273 -8.67 -27.39 -9.75
N LYS A 274 -9.25 -26.21 -9.47
CA LYS A 274 -8.54 -24.92 -9.42
C LYS A 274 -7.67 -24.75 -8.16
N THR A 275 -7.90 -25.56 -7.13
CA THR A 275 -7.18 -25.51 -5.84
C THR A 275 -6.07 -26.57 -5.72
N MET A 276 -5.90 -27.41 -6.75
CA MET A 276 -4.94 -28.52 -6.74
C MET A 276 -3.55 -28.09 -7.24
N THR A 277 -2.49 -28.66 -6.65
CA THR A 277 -1.14 -28.52 -7.22
C THR A 277 -1.07 -29.13 -8.62
N LYS A 278 -0.14 -28.67 -9.47
CA LYS A 278 -0.02 -29.11 -10.88
C LYS A 278 0.09 -30.64 -11.04
N SER A 279 0.74 -31.31 -10.08
CA SER A 279 0.87 -32.78 -10.03
C SER A 279 -0.44 -33.49 -9.65
N GLN A 280 -1.16 -32.94 -8.66
CA GLN A 280 -2.44 -33.47 -8.20
C GLN A 280 -3.53 -33.28 -9.27
N ARG A 281 -3.58 -32.10 -9.91
CA ARG A 281 -4.52 -31.80 -11.02
C ARG A 281 -4.32 -32.74 -12.21
N ARG A 282 -3.05 -33.06 -12.54
CA ARG A 282 -2.72 -34.04 -13.58
C ARG A 282 -3.18 -35.46 -13.22
N ARG A 283 -3.06 -35.88 -11.96
CA ARG A 283 -3.61 -37.18 -11.50
C ARG A 283 -5.14 -37.20 -11.52
N TYR A 284 -5.79 -36.11 -11.14
CA TYR A 284 -7.24 -35.97 -11.15
C TYR A 284 -7.82 -36.11 -12.57
N TYR A 285 -7.34 -35.33 -13.54
CA TYR A 285 -7.81 -35.47 -14.94
C TYR A 285 -7.41 -36.81 -15.58
N LYS A 286 -6.27 -37.40 -15.17
CA LYS A 286 -5.89 -38.75 -15.62
C LYS A 286 -6.81 -39.84 -15.03
N LYS A 287 -7.40 -39.60 -13.86
CA LYS A 287 -8.38 -40.49 -13.23
C LYS A 287 -9.74 -40.39 -13.93
N LEU A 288 -10.22 -39.17 -14.19
CA LEU A 288 -11.44 -38.90 -14.98
C LEU A 288 -11.35 -39.53 -16.38
N ALA A 289 -10.26 -39.30 -17.10
CA ALA A 289 -10.05 -39.90 -18.42
C ALA A 289 -9.94 -41.44 -18.40
N LYS A 290 -9.60 -42.03 -17.24
CA LYS A 290 -9.56 -43.49 -17.07
C LYS A 290 -10.94 -44.04 -16.69
N GLU A 291 -11.75 -43.26 -15.98
CA GLU A 291 -13.15 -43.58 -15.65
C GLU A 291 -14.05 -43.44 -16.88
N GLU A 292 -13.91 -42.37 -17.68
CA GLU A 292 -14.59 -42.21 -18.98
C GLU A 292 -14.24 -43.33 -19.96
N ARG A 293 -12.98 -43.73 -20.00
CA ARG A 293 -12.52 -44.83 -20.86
C ARG A 293 -13.00 -46.20 -20.35
N LYS A 294 -13.38 -46.30 -19.09
CA LYS A 294 -13.94 -47.51 -18.48
C LYS A 294 -15.46 -47.59 -18.68
N THR A 295 -16.16 -46.46 -18.72
CA THR A 295 -17.57 -46.38 -19.14
C THR A 295 -17.75 -46.53 -20.65
N LEU A 296 -16.75 -46.16 -21.47
CA LEU A 296 -16.77 -46.37 -22.93
C LEU A 296 -16.37 -47.79 -23.39
N LEU A 297 -15.94 -48.67 -22.48
CA LEU A 297 -15.50 -50.05 -22.79
C LEU A 297 -16.29 -51.12 -22.00
N GLY A 298 -17.45 -50.76 -21.44
CA GLY A 298 -18.38 -51.70 -20.82
C GLY A 298 -19.50 -52.08 -21.79
N GLU A 299 -19.28 -53.20 -22.47
CA GLU A 299 -20.20 -54.16 -23.10
C GLU A 299 -21.63 -53.72 -23.48
N ASP A 300 -21.84 -53.85 -24.80
CA ASP A 300 -23.06 -53.89 -25.59
C ASP A 300 -23.87 -55.17 -25.28
N ASP A 301 -25.17 -55.05 -25.04
CA ASP A 301 -26.20 -55.98 -25.52
C ASP A 301 -27.61 -55.34 -25.34
N GLY A 302 -28.45 -55.52 -26.37
CA GLY A 302 -29.72 -54.80 -26.64
C GLY A 302 -30.84 -54.98 -25.59
N ASP A 303 -32.03 -54.40 -25.73
CA ASP A 303 -32.89 -54.27 -26.92
C ASP A 303 -34.04 -53.24 -26.67
N HIS A 304 -34.68 -52.83 -27.77
CA HIS A 304 -35.86 -51.97 -27.98
C HIS A 304 -36.95 -51.82 -26.89
N LYS A 305 -37.49 -50.59 -26.70
CA LYS A 305 -38.72 -50.09 -27.38
C LYS A 305 -39.14 -48.65 -26.97
N SER A 306 -39.42 -47.84 -28.00
CA SER A 306 -40.33 -46.68 -28.15
C SER A 306 -41.22 -46.29 -26.94
N ARG A 307 -41.52 -45.02 -26.63
CA ARG A 307 -42.32 -44.07 -27.44
C ARG A 307 -42.57 -42.79 -26.60
N GLY A 308 -42.75 -41.63 -27.23
CA GLY A 308 -43.68 -40.59 -26.74
C GLY A 308 -43.08 -39.28 -26.27
N ASP A 309 -43.00 -38.35 -27.21
CA ASP A 309 -43.03 -36.88 -27.14
C ASP A 309 -43.40 -36.19 -25.81
N GLU A 310 -42.70 -35.10 -25.49
CA GLU A 310 -43.31 -33.76 -25.52
C GLU A 310 -42.27 -32.62 -25.61
N HIS A 311 -42.64 -31.61 -26.40
CA HIS A 311 -41.88 -30.44 -26.82
C HIS A 311 -41.73 -29.38 -25.72
N GLY A 312 -40.66 -28.59 -25.81
CA GLY A 312 -40.51 -27.31 -25.11
C GLY A 312 -39.15 -26.68 -25.37
N SER A 313 -39.01 -26.04 -26.54
CA SER A 313 -37.82 -25.32 -27.01
C SER A 313 -37.51 -24.06 -26.19
N ASN A 314 -36.21 -23.87 -25.94
CA ASN A 314 -35.57 -22.59 -25.66
C ASN A 314 -35.95 -21.52 -26.70
N GLU A 315 -36.06 -20.26 -26.28
CA GLU A 315 -35.09 -19.20 -26.64
C GLU A 315 -35.32 -17.88 -25.87
N ASN A 316 -34.22 -17.39 -25.29
CA ASN A 316 -33.73 -16.00 -25.21
C ASN A 316 -34.58 -14.85 -24.64
N GLY A 317 -33.92 -14.09 -23.76
CA GLY A 317 -34.32 -12.74 -23.36
C GLY A 317 -33.40 -12.16 -22.28
N ASP A 318 -32.22 -11.69 -22.69
CA ASP A 318 -31.36 -10.81 -21.91
C ASP A 318 -32.12 -9.56 -21.44
N ALA A 319 -31.91 -9.16 -20.18
CA ALA A 319 -32.16 -7.81 -19.70
C ALA A 319 -31.28 -7.53 -18.48
N ASP A 320 -30.05 -7.07 -18.75
CA ASP A 320 -29.30 -6.21 -17.84
C ASP A 320 -30.05 -4.87 -17.72
N SER A 321 -30.43 -4.46 -16.51
CA SER A 321 -30.83 -3.08 -16.23
C SER A 321 -30.00 -2.48 -15.07
N GLU A 322 -29.16 -1.55 -15.49
CA GLU A 322 -28.88 -0.23 -14.94
C GLU A 322 -28.80 -0.02 -13.42
N GLY A 323 -27.64 0.50 -13.01
CA GLY A 323 -27.34 0.96 -11.67
C GLY A 323 -28.32 2.01 -11.16
N SER A 324 -28.97 1.66 -10.06
CA SER A 324 -29.75 2.58 -9.23
C SER A 324 -28.81 3.62 -8.61
N LYS A 325 -29.05 4.90 -8.94
CA LYS A 325 -28.68 6.05 -8.10
C LYS A 325 -29.45 5.90 -6.78
N THR A 326 -28.75 5.83 -5.66
CA THR A 326 -29.36 5.73 -4.33
C THR A 326 -29.61 7.12 -3.74
N ASP A 327 -30.80 7.29 -3.18
CA ASP A 327 -31.28 8.47 -2.46
C ASP A 327 -30.51 8.66 -1.13
N PRO A 328 -29.96 9.85 -0.81
CA PRO A 328 -29.27 10.13 0.45
C PRO A 328 -30.08 9.79 1.72
N GLU A 329 -31.41 9.95 1.71
CA GLU A 329 -32.26 9.60 2.86
C GLU A 329 -32.24 8.08 3.13
N SER A 330 -32.18 7.28 2.07
CA SER A 330 -32.08 5.81 2.16
C SER A 330 -30.69 5.32 2.59
N GLU A 331 -29.66 6.16 2.51
CA GLU A 331 -28.33 5.87 3.06
C GLU A 331 -28.29 6.14 4.56
N VAL A 332 -28.85 7.27 5.01
CA VAL A 332 -29.00 7.59 6.44
C VAL A 332 -29.76 6.47 7.16
N GLU A 333 -30.81 5.91 6.54
CA GLU A 333 -31.56 4.79 7.12
C GLU A 333 -30.82 3.43 7.15
N ARG A 334 -29.69 3.30 6.44
CA ARG A 334 -28.91 2.05 6.37
C ARG A 334 -27.69 2.03 7.29
N PHE A 335 -27.23 3.18 7.78
CA PHE A 335 -26.02 3.31 8.59
C PHE A 335 -26.28 3.51 10.09
N HIS A 336 -27.42 3.02 10.59
CA HIS A 336 -27.86 3.30 11.94
C HIS A 336 -27.02 2.72 13.06
N HIS A 337 -26.19 1.70 12.81
CA HIS A 337 -25.47 1.06 13.90
C HIS A 337 -24.01 0.72 13.59
N VAL A 338 -23.14 1.07 14.52
CA VAL A 338 -21.71 0.73 14.50
C VAL A 338 -21.35 -0.13 15.71
N ILE A 339 -20.28 -0.91 15.53
CA ILE A 339 -19.77 -1.86 16.49
C ILE A 339 -18.27 -1.62 16.64
N LEU A 340 -17.84 -1.33 17.86
CA LEU A 340 -16.43 -1.31 18.24
C LEU A 340 -15.87 -2.73 18.18
N ALA A 341 -14.79 -2.91 17.46
CA ALA A 341 -14.21 -4.21 17.15
C ALA A 341 -12.69 -4.20 17.28
N ASP A 342 -12.11 -5.40 17.22
CA ASP A 342 -10.67 -5.66 17.29
C ASP A 342 -9.98 -5.25 18.61
N PHE A 343 -10.31 -6.00 19.66
CA PHE A 343 -9.72 -5.86 20.99
C PHE A 343 -8.34 -6.53 21.13
N GLY A 344 -7.68 -6.85 20.01
CA GLY A 344 -6.40 -7.57 20.00
C GLY A 344 -5.21 -6.77 20.54
N ASN A 345 -5.31 -5.44 20.59
CA ASN A 345 -4.32 -4.56 21.21
C ASN A 345 -4.77 -4.03 22.58
N SER A 346 -6.04 -4.25 22.95
CA SER A 346 -6.64 -3.73 24.17
C SER A 346 -6.00 -4.31 25.43
N CYS A 347 -6.13 -3.61 26.54
CA CYS A 347 -5.59 -4.04 27.83
C CYS A 347 -6.47 -3.55 28.98
N TRP A 348 -6.23 -4.09 30.18
CA TRP A 348 -6.86 -3.59 31.39
C TRP A 348 -6.10 -2.39 31.94
N THR A 349 -6.80 -1.48 32.64
CA THR A 349 -6.18 -0.35 33.35
C THR A 349 -5.11 -0.81 34.35
N TYR A 350 -5.29 -1.98 34.96
CA TYR A 350 -4.38 -2.57 35.94
C TYR A 350 -3.38 -3.58 35.35
N LYS A 351 -3.47 -3.93 34.06
CA LYS A 351 -2.59 -4.90 33.39
C LYS A 351 -2.33 -4.48 31.94
N GLN A 352 -1.40 -3.53 31.77
CA GLN A 352 -0.96 -3.02 30.48
C GLN A 352 0.10 -3.93 29.85
N PHE A 353 0.02 -4.14 28.54
CA PHE A 353 0.91 -5.05 27.81
C PHE A 353 2.13 -4.35 27.20
N THR A 354 2.02 -3.08 26.84
CA THR A 354 3.07 -2.29 26.17
C THR A 354 2.85 -0.80 26.39
N ASP A 355 3.93 -0.03 26.48
CA ASP A 355 3.88 1.44 26.50
C ASP A 355 3.59 2.02 25.10
N GLU A 356 3.85 1.23 24.04
CA GLU A 356 3.66 1.64 22.65
C GLU A 356 2.25 1.29 22.16
N VAL A 357 1.31 2.18 22.42
CA VAL A 357 -0.10 2.07 22.02
C VAL A 357 -0.48 3.11 20.97
N GLN A 358 -1.70 2.97 20.43
CA GLN A 358 -2.33 3.83 19.43
C GLN A 358 -1.62 3.88 18.06
N THR A 359 -2.43 3.90 17.01
CA THR A 359 -1.96 4.23 15.67
C THR A 359 -1.55 5.72 15.63
N ARG A 360 -0.49 6.04 14.90
CA ARG A 360 0.25 7.32 15.00
C ARG A 360 -0.62 8.57 14.93
N GLN A 361 -1.56 8.64 13.99
CA GLN A 361 -2.42 9.79 13.75
C GLN A 361 -3.47 10.01 14.85
N TYR A 362 -3.75 8.98 15.65
CA TYR A 362 -4.74 9.00 16.73
C TYR A 362 -4.08 8.96 18.11
N ARG A 363 -2.75 9.07 18.18
CA ARG A 363 -1.97 8.92 19.40
C ARG A 363 -1.99 10.20 20.23
N CYS A 364 -2.23 10.08 21.52
CA CYS A 364 -2.28 11.20 22.46
C CYS A 364 -0.89 11.63 22.96
N PRO A 365 -0.75 12.85 23.49
CA PRO A 365 0.55 13.40 23.90
C PRO A 365 1.19 12.65 25.08
N GLU A 366 0.41 12.16 26.04
CA GLU A 366 0.96 11.40 27.18
C GLU A 366 1.64 10.10 26.73
N VAL A 367 1.11 9.43 25.70
CA VAL A 367 1.75 8.24 25.10
C VAL A 367 3.01 8.62 24.33
N ILE A 368 3.03 9.76 23.64
CA ILE A 368 4.23 10.25 22.92
C ILE A 368 5.35 10.61 23.90
N LEU A 369 5.00 11.26 25.01
CA LEU A 369 5.94 11.66 26.07
C LEU A 369 6.37 10.49 26.95
N GLY A 370 5.68 9.35 26.87
CA GLY A 370 5.95 8.17 27.69
C GLY A 370 5.58 8.40 29.15
N GLU A 371 4.46 9.08 29.38
CA GLU A 371 3.78 9.20 30.67
C GLU A 371 2.83 8.01 30.88
N PRO A 372 2.44 7.71 32.13
CA PRO A 372 1.43 6.68 32.40
C PRO A 372 0.12 7.00 31.67
N TYR A 373 -0.50 5.98 31.08
CA TYR A 373 -1.75 6.14 30.34
C TYR A 373 -2.89 5.33 30.97
N SER A 374 -4.13 5.71 30.66
CA SER A 374 -5.35 5.00 31.09
C SER A 374 -6.46 5.18 30.03
N THR A 375 -7.72 4.96 30.40
CA THR A 375 -8.90 5.11 29.52
C THR A 375 -9.02 6.44 28.74
N PRO A 376 -8.49 7.60 29.19
CA PRO A 376 -8.59 8.85 28.42
C PRO A 376 -7.87 8.83 27.06
N ILE A 377 -6.97 7.88 26.81
CA ILE A 377 -6.29 7.79 25.50
C ILE A 377 -7.27 7.47 24.37
N ASP A 378 -8.30 6.68 24.65
CA ASP A 378 -9.29 6.29 23.63
C ASP A 378 -10.21 7.45 23.28
N ILE A 379 -10.46 8.36 24.23
CA ILE A 379 -11.20 9.59 23.97
C ILE A 379 -10.43 10.51 23.01
N TRP A 380 -9.12 10.65 23.18
CA TRP A 380 -8.29 11.41 22.25
C TRP A 380 -8.34 10.81 20.84
N SER A 381 -8.17 9.48 20.74
CA SER A 381 -8.27 8.78 19.46
C SER A 381 -9.66 8.93 18.83
N CYS A 382 -10.72 8.94 19.64
CA CYS A 382 -12.10 9.12 19.20
C CYS A 382 -12.29 10.52 18.58
N ALA A 383 -11.75 11.58 19.19
CA ALA A 383 -11.82 12.93 18.65
C ALA A 383 -11.11 13.04 17.29
N CYS A 384 -9.90 12.47 17.19
CA CYS A 384 -9.13 12.42 15.95
C CYS A 384 -9.91 11.68 14.84
N MET A 385 -10.52 10.55 15.18
CA MET A 385 -11.35 9.76 14.26
C MET A 385 -12.60 10.52 13.83
N ILE A 386 -13.32 11.16 14.74
CA ILE A 386 -14.53 11.94 14.41
C ILE A 386 -14.19 13.09 13.46
N PHE A 387 -13.11 13.84 13.73
CA PHE A 387 -12.63 14.88 12.82
C PHE A 387 -12.33 14.32 11.42
N GLU A 388 -11.68 13.16 11.36
CA GLU A 388 -11.35 12.49 10.10
C GLU A 388 -12.61 12.03 9.34
N LEU A 389 -13.62 11.51 10.04
CA LEU A 389 -14.90 11.14 9.43
C LEU A 389 -15.62 12.37 8.86
N ILE A 390 -15.58 13.51 9.55
CA ILE A 390 -16.21 14.77 9.11
C ILE A 390 -15.50 15.34 7.88
N THR A 391 -14.16 15.36 7.89
CA THR A 391 -13.37 16.15 6.93
C THR A 391 -12.71 15.31 5.83
N GLY A 392 -12.60 14.00 6.03
CA GLY A 392 -11.79 13.10 5.21
C GLY A 392 -10.28 13.25 5.39
N GLN A 393 -9.82 14.07 6.34
CA GLN A 393 -8.40 14.35 6.59
C GLN A 393 -8.03 14.02 8.04
N PHE A 394 -6.80 13.55 8.25
CA PHE A 394 -6.28 13.38 9.61
C PHE A 394 -6.21 14.72 10.34
N LEU A 395 -6.61 14.71 11.62
CA LEU A 395 -6.43 15.86 12.50
C LEU A 395 -4.94 16.18 12.69
N PHE A 396 -4.15 15.14 12.95
CA PHE A 396 -2.70 15.22 13.05
C PHE A 396 -2.04 14.23 12.08
N ASP A 397 -1.26 14.74 11.13
CA ASP A 397 -0.52 13.94 10.14
C ASP A 397 0.99 14.21 10.21
N PRO A 398 1.65 13.76 11.29
CA PRO A 398 3.03 14.14 11.57
C PRO A 398 4.02 13.61 10.52
N LYS A 399 4.92 14.48 10.09
CA LYS A 399 5.97 14.23 9.11
C LYS A 399 7.34 14.14 9.77
N LYS A 400 8.28 13.49 9.08
CA LYS A 400 9.67 13.45 9.53
C LYS A 400 10.40 14.59 8.82
N GLY A 401 10.97 15.52 9.58
CA GLY A 401 11.90 16.52 9.06
C GLY A 401 13.33 16.00 8.98
N ASP A 402 14.23 16.84 8.48
CA ASP A 402 15.67 16.56 8.49
C ASP A 402 16.21 16.60 9.93
N ASP A 403 15.78 17.60 10.71
CA ASP A 403 16.29 17.89 12.05
C ASP A 403 15.34 17.48 13.19
N TYR A 404 14.11 17.07 12.88
CA TYR A 404 13.10 16.70 13.88
C TYR A 404 12.44 15.35 13.60
N SER A 405 12.05 14.67 14.67
CA SER A 405 11.36 13.38 14.58
C SER A 405 9.88 13.56 14.24
N ARG A 406 9.20 12.49 13.80
CA ARG A 406 7.74 12.56 13.60
C ARG A 406 7.00 12.82 14.91
N ASP A 407 7.52 12.33 16.03
CA ASP A 407 6.87 12.50 17.33
C ASP A 407 7.00 13.94 17.82
N GLU A 408 8.11 14.61 17.51
CA GLU A 408 8.28 16.06 17.75
C GLU A 408 7.36 16.91 16.87
N ASP A 409 7.26 16.58 15.56
CA ASP A 409 6.30 17.21 14.65
C ASP A 409 4.85 17.01 15.12
N HIS A 410 4.55 15.84 15.69
CA HIS A 410 3.22 15.55 16.23
C HIS A 410 2.88 16.47 17.41
N LEU A 411 3.82 16.65 18.35
CA LEU A 411 3.67 17.58 19.47
C LEU A 411 3.58 19.04 19.01
N ALA A 412 4.28 19.40 17.94
CA ALA A 412 4.17 20.70 17.31
C ALA A 412 2.76 20.93 16.74
N LEU A 413 2.24 19.99 15.94
CA LEU A 413 0.87 20.08 15.38
C LEU A 413 -0.21 20.18 16.47
N MET A 414 -0.04 19.45 17.58
CA MET A 414 -0.91 19.59 18.76
C MET A 414 -0.83 21.00 19.33
N SER A 415 0.39 21.53 19.51
CA SER A 415 0.63 22.87 20.04
C SER A 415 0.06 23.98 19.15
N GLU A 416 0.16 23.81 17.83
CA GLU A 416 -0.40 24.71 16.83
C GLU A 416 -1.94 24.78 16.88
N LEU A 417 -2.60 23.66 17.13
CA LEU A 417 -4.06 23.55 17.13
C LEU A 417 -4.69 23.95 18.48
N LEU A 418 -4.09 23.50 19.58
CA LEU A 418 -4.69 23.54 20.94
C LEU A 418 -3.95 24.50 21.88
N GLY A 419 -2.85 25.11 21.44
CA GLY A 419 -1.93 25.84 22.29
C GLY A 419 -0.91 24.92 22.95
N ASP A 420 0.06 25.52 23.65
CA ASP A 420 1.17 24.78 24.25
C ASP A 420 0.69 23.73 25.25
N LEU A 421 1.35 22.57 25.25
CA LEU A 421 1.12 21.54 26.27
C LEU A 421 1.31 22.12 27.69
N PRO A 422 0.61 21.59 28.71
CA PRO A 422 0.80 22.01 30.10
C PRO A 422 2.25 21.93 30.55
N GLU A 423 2.69 22.83 31.44
CA GLU A 423 4.05 22.81 32.01
C GLU A 423 4.36 21.46 32.68
N SER A 424 3.37 20.83 33.31
CA SER A 424 3.51 19.49 33.91
C SER A 424 3.95 18.43 32.89
N MET A 425 3.58 18.55 31.62
CA MET A 425 3.98 17.62 30.55
C MET A 425 5.29 18.07 29.88
N ARG A 426 5.43 19.37 29.59
CA ARG A 426 6.63 19.92 28.92
C ARG A 426 7.88 19.89 29.79
N LEU A 427 7.72 20.01 31.11
CA LEU A 427 8.81 20.03 32.09
C LEU A 427 8.81 18.81 33.03
N GLY A 428 7.80 17.94 32.95
CA GLY A 428 7.66 16.78 33.83
C GLY A 428 8.57 15.60 33.51
N ASP A 429 8.24 14.46 34.10
CA ASP A 429 9.10 13.27 34.16
C ASP A 429 8.78 12.23 33.07
N GLY A 430 8.06 12.62 32.02
CA GLY A 430 7.79 11.75 30.86
C GLY A 430 9.06 11.12 30.30
N LYS A 431 9.04 9.79 30.11
CA LYS A 431 10.20 8.96 29.75
C LYS A 431 10.93 9.46 28.49
N TYR A 432 10.18 10.00 27.53
CA TYR A 432 10.67 10.49 26.25
C TYR A 432 10.64 12.01 26.14
N ARG A 433 10.14 12.73 27.16
CA ARG A 433 10.00 14.19 27.16
C ARG A 433 11.28 14.90 26.73
N SER A 434 12.42 14.46 27.29
CA SER A 434 13.71 15.09 27.04
C SER A 434 14.20 15.00 25.60
N TYR A 435 13.61 14.12 24.76
CA TYR A 435 13.91 14.04 23.33
C TYR A 435 13.25 15.15 22.52
N TYR A 436 12.15 15.71 23.01
CA TYR A 436 11.33 16.67 22.27
C TYR A 436 11.38 18.06 22.89
N TYR A 437 11.40 18.15 24.22
CA TYR A 437 11.44 19.42 24.96
C TYR A 437 12.81 19.68 25.59
N ASN A 438 13.20 20.96 25.61
CA ASN A 438 14.39 21.45 26.30
C ASN A 438 14.10 21.71 27.80
N SER A 439 15.10 22.18 28.56
CA SER A 439 14.96 22.46 30.00
C SER A 439 14.05 23.65 30.33
N LYS A 440 13.71 24.48 29.34
CA LYS A 440 12.75 25.59 29.45
C LYS A 440 11.33 25.18 29.04
N GLY A 441 11.16 23.98 28.50
CA GLY A 441 9.88 23.46 28.03
C GLY A 441 9.55 23.90 26.60
N ASP A 442 10.52 24.36 25.80
CA ASP A 442 10.32 24.61 24.38
C ASP A 442 10.69 23.37 23.56
N LEU A 443 10.04 23.19 22.41
CA LEU A 443 10.43 22.18 21.43
C LEU A 443 11.89 22.41 20.99
N ARG A 444 12.63 21.32 20.79
CA ARG A 444 14.09 21.39 20.56
C ARG A 444 14.44 21.89 19.17
N ASN A 445 13.78 21.35 18.16
CA ASN A 445 14.15 21.52 16.76
C ASN A 445 13.12 22.38 16.01
N ILE A 446 11.84 22.30 16.37
CA ILE A 446 10.76 23.11 15.78
C ILE A 446 10.56 24.37 16.63
N LYS A 447 10.83 25.55 16.05
CA LYS A 447 10.77 26.84 16.78
C LYS A 447 9.65 27.76 16.31
N ASP A 448 9.28 27.65 15.03
CA ASP A 448 8.29 28.53 14.41
C ASP A 448 6.96 27.78 14.29
N LEU A 449 6.14 27.84 15.34
CA LEU A 449 4.79 27.26 15.35
C LEU A 449 3.79 28.22 14.69
N GLN A 450 2.92 27.67 13.86
CA GLN A 450 1.81 28.40 13.26
C GLN A 450 0.52 28.04 14.01
N TYR A 451 -0.04 28.98 14.77
CA TYR A 451 -1.24 28.71 15.57
C TYR A 451 -2.53 28.86 14.75
N TRP A 452 -3.35 27.80 14.73
CA TRP A 452 -4.62 27.73 13.99
C TRP A 452 -5.63 26.98 14.84
N VAL A 453 -6.55 27.70 15.50
CA VAL A 453 -7.55 27.06 16.36
C VAL A 453 -8.52 26.18 15.56
N LEU A 454 -9.04 25.12 16.19
CA LEU A 454 -9.88 24.12 15.54
C LEU A 454 -11.10 24.71 14.82
N GLU A 455 -11.77 25.71 15.41
CA GLU A 455 -12.90 26.41 14.78
C GLU A 455 -12.48 27.08 13.46
N ASP A 456 -11.32 27.75 13.43
CA ASP A 456 -10.80 28.40 12.23
C ASP A 456 -10.39 27.39 11.16
N VAL A 457 -9.81 26.25 11.56
CA VAL A 457 -9.52 25.16 10.62
C VAL A 457 -10.81 24.69 9.96
N LEU A 458 -11.85 24.40 10.73
CA LEU A 458 -13.14 23.96 10.21
C LEU A 458 -13.79 25.02 9.30
N HIS A 459 -13.77 26.29 9.70
CA HIS A 459 -14.39 27.37 8.92
C HIS A 459 -13.59 27.73 7.67
N GLN A 460 -12.30 27.99 7.81
CA GLN A 460 -11.47 28.57 6.75
C GLN A 460 -10.98 27.51 5.77
N ARG A 461 -10.56 26.34 6.26
CA ARG A 461 -10.02 25.24 5.42
C ARG A 461 -11.12 24.32 4.92
N HIS A 462 -12.05 23.92 5.79
CA HIS A 462 -13.12 22.97 5.45
C HIS A 462 -14.47 23.62 5.09
N LYS A 463 -14.53 24.97 5.07
CA LYS A 463 -15.67 25.76 4.58
C LYS A 463 -16.97 25.53 5.34
N PHE A 464 -16.91 25.04 6.58
CA PHE A 464 -18.09 25.01 7.46
C PHE A 464 -18.57 26.44 7.74
N THR A 465 -19.88 26.61 7.98
CA THR A 465 -20.37 27.89 8.52
C THR A 465 -19.75 28.14 9.88
N LYS A 466 -19.55 29.40 10.29
CA LYS A 466 -18.98 29.70 11.62
C LYS A 466 -19.77 29.03 12.75
N LYS A 467 -21.10 29.03 12.65
CA LYS A 467 -22.00 28.34 13.59
C LYS A 467 -21.64 26.85 13.69
N LYS A 468 -21.53 26.15 12.55
CA LYS A 468 -21.28 24.71 12.53
C LYS A 468 -19.84 24.35 12.90
N ALA A 469 -18.86 25.15 12.46
CA ALA A 469 -17.47 25.02 12.85
C ALA A 469 -17.32 25.11 14.37
N LYS A 470 -17.99 26.10 14.99
CA LYS A 470 -18.02 26.23 16.45
C LYS A 470 -18.71 25.05 17.12
N GLU A 471 -19.88 24.61 16.64
CA GLU A 471 -20.59 23.45 17.19
C GLU A 471 -19.71 22.17 17.19
N ILE A 472 -19.01 21.91 16.09
CA ILE A 472 -18.10 20.75 15.98
C ILE A 472 -16.88 20.95 16.89
N ALA A 473 -16.30 22.16 16.94
CA ALA A 473 -15.16 22.44 17.81
C ALA A 473 -15.52 22.29 19.29
N ASP A 474 -16.64 22.87 19.73
CA ASP A 474 -17.15 22.77 21.10
C ASP A 474 -17.38 21.31 21.52
N PHE A 475 -17.73 20.43 20.58
CA PHE A 475 -17.85 18.99 20.83
C PHE A 475 -16.50 18.26 20.90
N LEU A 476 -15.53 18.60 20.03
CA LEU A 476 -14.23 17.90 19.97
C LEU A 476 -13.23 18.36 21.04
N LEU A 477 -13.25 19.65 21.42
CA LEU A 477 -12.24 20.22 22.32
C LEU A 477 -12.17 19.54 23.71
N PRO A 478 -13.28 19.20 24.40
CA PRO A 478 -13.22 18.49 25.68
C PRO A 478 -12.56 17.11 25.59
N MET A 479 -12.60 16.48 24.42
CA MET A 479 -11.96 15.19 24.14
C MET A 479 -10.45 15.35 23.81
N LEU A 480 -10.04 16.55 23.41
CA LEU A 480 -8.66 16.92 23.06
C LEU A 480 -7.94 17.67 24.19
N GLU A 481 -8.49 17.66 25.41
CA GLU A 481 -7.82 18.24 26.58
C GLU A 481 -6.50 17.50 26.84
N TYR A 482 -5.42 18.25 27.10
CA TYR A 482 -4.09 17.66 27.25
C TYR A 482 -3.97 16.77 28.47
N ALA A 483 -4.38 17.29 29.64
CA ALA A 483 -4.26 16.57 30.89
C ALA A 483 -5.28 15.41 30.94
N PRO A 484 -4.83 14.14 31.08
CA PRO A 484 -5.73 12.98 31.07
C PRO A 484 -6.81 13.03 32.16
N ASP A 485 -6.50 13.61 33.32
CA ASP A 485 -7.42 13.71 34.48
C ASP A 485 -8.58 14.68 34.26
N THR A 486 -8.41 15.67 33.39
CA THR A 486 -9.44 16.67 33.07
C THR A 486 -10.08 16.43 31.70
N ARG A 487 -9.54 15.50 30.90
CA ARG A 487 -10.11 15.10 29.61
C ARG A 487 -11.48 14.46 29.80
N ALA A 488 -12.43 14.85 28.95
CA ALA A 488 -13.82 14.40 29.07
C ALA A 488 -13.92 12.87 29.02
N THR A 489 -14.80 12.29 29.83
CA THR A 489 -15.12 10.86 29.77
C THR A 489 -16.21 10.58 28.74
N PRO A 490 -16.37 9.35 28.23
CA PRO A 490 -17.46 9.03 27.31
C PRO A 490 -18.85 9.37 27.88
N ALA A 491 -19.09 9.04 29.15
CA ALA A 491 -20.31 9.42 29.87
C ALA A 491 -20.54 10.94 29.91
N ALA A 492 -19.49 11.73 30.16
CA ALA A 492 -19.59 13.19 30.16
C ALA A 492 -19.94 13.70 28.76
N MET A 493 -19.28 13.19 27.71
CA MET A 493 -19.59 13.56 26.32
C MET A 493 -21.04 13.25 25.94
N LEU A 494 -21.54 12.07 26.32
CA LEU A 494 -22.92 11.65 26.04
C LEU A 494 -23.97 12.50 26.78
N ARG A 495 -23.64 12.97 27.99
CA ARG A 495 -24.55 13.77 28.84
C ARG A 495 -24.50 15.26 28.50
N ASP A 496 -23.31 15.82 28.39
CA ASP A 496 -23.09 17.26 28.34
C ASP A 496 -23.23 17.82 26.90
N HIS A 497 -23.13 16.95 25.89
CA HIS A 497 -23.28 17.30 24.48
C HIS A 497 -24.46 16.58 23.79
N ASP A 498 -25.53 16.26 24.52
CA ASP A 498 -26.68 15.54 23.93
C ASP A 498 -27.26 16.27 22.69
N ALA A 499 -27.34 17.61 22.77
CA ALA A 499 -27.79 18.47 21.68
C ALA A 499 -26.93 18.42 20.41
N PHE A 500 -25.64 18.05 20.51
CA PHE A 500 -24.78 17.88 19.33
C PHE A 500 -25.28 16.74 18.45
N PHE A 501 -25.83 15.69 19.04
CA PHE A 501 -26.25 14.50 18.30
C PHE A 501 -27.64 14.64 17.66
N ASP A 502 -28.38 15.71 17.98
CA ASP A 502 -29.62 16.01 17.29
C ASP A 502 -29.31 16.45 15.85
N ILE A 503 -30.01 15.83 14.90
CA ILE A 503 -29.85 16.14 13.48
C ILE A 503 -30.60 17.43 13.18
N GLN A 504 -29.87 18.43 12.70
CA GLN A 504 -30.38 19.74 12.30
C GLN A 504 -30.43 19.82 10.76
N ASP A 505 -31.33 20.63 10.21
CA ASP A 505 -31.43 20.81 8.74
C ASP A 505 -30.12 21.32 8.12
N ASP A 506 -29.36 22.14 8.85
CA ASP A 506 -28.07 22.66 8.42
C ASP A 506 -26.93 21.63 8.50
N ASP A 507 -27.16 20.42 9.04
CA ASP A 507 -26.21 19.30 8.99
C ASP A 507 -26.15 18.64 7.60
N TYR A 508 -27.22 18.78 6.81
CA TYR A 508 -27.28 18.31 5.42
C TYR A 508 -26.74 19.32 4.42
N ALA A 509 -26.41 20.53 4.89
CA ALA A 509 -25.75 21.51 4.04
C ALA A 509 -24.50 20.84 3.46
N PRO A 510 -24.37 20.75 2.12
CA PRO A 510 -23.17 20.23 1.51
C PRO A 510 -21.98 20.96 2.14
N LEU A 511 -20.88 20.25 2.38
CA LEU A 511 -19.56 20.88 2.38
C LEU A 511 -19.48 21.61 1.04
N GLU A 512 -19.91 22.86 0.96
CA GLU A 512 -19.96 23.59 -0.30
C GLU A 512 -18.52 23.64 -0.83
N LEU A 513 -18.24 22.80 -1.84
CA LEU A 513 -17.52 23.25 -3.02
C LEU A 513 -18.22 24.54 -3.43
N THR A 514 -17.68 25.66 -2.99
CA THR A 514 -18.27 27.00 -3.12
C THR A 514 -18.77 27.23 -4.54
N ALA A 515 -20.05 26.97 -4.77
CA ALA A 515 -20.78 27.44 -5.91
C ALA A 515 -21.18 28.88 -5.59
N LYS A 516 -20.42 29.81 -6.16
CA LYS A 516 -20.78 31.21 -6.44
C LYS A 516 -22.03 31.74 -5.69
N ARG A 517 -21.84 32.35 -4.53
CA ARG A 517 -22.76 33.41 -4.09
C ARG A 517 -22.47 34.67 -4.89
N SER A 518 -23.41 34.99 -5.79
CA SER A 518 -23.80 36.33 -6.24
C SER A 518 -22.84 37.47 -5.86
N ARG A 519 -21.91 37.79 -6.77
CA ARG A 519 -21.24 39.10 -6.74
C ARG A 519 -22.20 40.14 -7.31
N GLN A 520 -22.61 41.09 -6.48
CA GLN A 520 -22.79 42.46 -6.95
C GLN A 520 -21.44 42.96 -7.50
N PRO A 521 -21.45 43.80 -8.54
CA PRO A 521 -20.22 44.29 -9.15
C PRO A 521 -19.62 45.36 -8.21
N ASP A 522 -18.30 45.29 -7.99
CA ASP A 522 -17.38 46.42 -8.12
C ASP A 522 -16.01 46.07 -7.52
N ASN A 523 -15.03 45.80 -8.39
CA ASN A 523 -13.78 46.57 -8.49
C ASN A 523 -12.80 45.90 -9.47
N ASP A 524 -12.47 46.67 -10.51
CA ASP A 524 -11.68 46.36 -11.69
C ASP A 524 -10.16 46.26 -11.44
N ALA A 525 -9.67 45.16 -10.85
CA ALA A 525 -8.21 44.96 -10.73
C ALA A 525 -7.68 43.58 -11.17
N ASP A 526 -8.52 42.54 -11.28
CA ASP A 526 -8.05 41.16 -11.49
C ASP A 526 -8.20 40.64 -12.95
N ARG A 527 -8.48 41.56 -13.88
CA ARG A 527 -8.76 41.22 -15.29
C ARG A 527 -7.52 41.05 -16.18
N SER A 528 -6.29 41.18 -15.67
CA SER A 528 -5.08 41.23 -16.52
C SER A 528 -4.32 39.90 -16.64
N ASP A 529 -4.23 39.09 -15.58
CA ASP A 529 -3.40 37.87 -15.60
C ASP A 529 -4.10 36.66 -16.22
N THR A 530 -5.41 36.54 -16.02
CA THR A 530 -6.21 35.52 -16.70
C THR A 530 -6.27 35.79 -18.20
N PHE A 531 -6.37 37.05 -18.63
CA PHE A 531 -6.42 37.42 -20.05
C PHE A 531 -5.10 37.09 -20.78
N ARG A 532 -3.95 37.34 -20.14
CA ARG A 532 -2.63 37.00 -20.67
C ARG A 532 -2.42 35.50 -20.88
N TYR A 533 -2.89 34.67 -19.94
CA TYR A 533 -2.77 33.22 -20.05
C TYR A 533 -3.46 32.65 -21.28
N TRP A 534 -4.64 33.17 -21.64
CA TRP A 534 -5.40 32.71 -22.81
C TRP A 534 -4.92 33.33 -24.12
N GLU A 535 -4.32 34.52 -24.14
CA GLU A 535 -3.72 35.08 -25.36
C GLU A 535 -2.42 34.38 -25.77
N GLU A 536 -1.59 33.98 -24.80
CA GLU A 536 -0.28 33.36 -25.06
C GLU A 536 -0.33 31.80 -25.10
N HIS A 537 -1.51 31.19 -24.91
CA HIS A 537 -1.62 29.73 -24.85
C HIS A 537 -1.36 29.06 -26.23
N PRO A 538 -0.41 28.13 -26.36
CA PRO A 538 0.01 27.60 -27.66
C PRO A 538 -1.09 26.86 -28.45
N ILE A 539 -2.15 26.40 -27.79
CA ILE A 539 -3.24 25.61 -28.39
C ILE A 539 -4.64 26.21 -28.11
N LEU A 540 -4.77 27.10 -27.12
CA LEU A 540 -6.08 27.65 -26.71
C LEU A 540 -6.09 29.17 -26.87
N ASN A 541 -5.27 29.68 -27.78
CA ASN A 541 -5.24 31.10 -28.07
C ASN A 541 -6.55 31.55 -28.70
N ARG A 542 -6.79 32.86 -28.61
CA ARG A 542 -8.02 33.49 -29.10
C ARG A 542 -8.31 33.17 -30.56
N THR A 543 -7.30 33.17 -31.42
CA THR A 543 -7.43 32.88 -32.85
C THR A 543 -7.90 31.44 -33.11
N TYR A 544 -7.35 30.47 -32.39
CA TYR A 544 -7.71 29.05 -32.49
C TYR A 544 -9.16 28.77 -32.04
N LEU A 545 -9.63 29.50 -31.03
CA LEU A 545 -10.99 29.36 -30.50
C LEU A 545 -12.01 30.04 -31.43
N GLU A 546 -11.69 31.23 -31.94
CA GLU A 546 -12.56 31.98 -32.87
C GLU A 546 -12.76 31.25 -34.21
N GLU A 547 -11.72 30.61 -34.77
CA GLU A 547 -11.83 29.80 -36.00
C GLU A 547 -12.75 28.58 -35.86
N ARG A 548 -13.01 28.12 -34.63
CA ARG A 548 -13.93 27.01 -34.31
C ARG A 548 -15.26 27.47 -33.72
N GLY A 549 -15.51 28.78 -33.69
CA GLY A 549 -16.74 29.36 -33.13
C GLY A 549 -16.87 29.19 -31.61
N LEU A 550 -15.76 29.01 -30.88
CA LEU A 550 -15.74 28.76 -29.44
C LEU A 550 -15.29 29.99 -28.66
N THR A 551 -15.84 30.19 -27.46
CA THR A 551 -15.37 31.19 -26.52
C THR A 551 -14.54 30.56 -25.39
N ILE A 552 -13.77 31.38 -24.66
CA ILE A 552 -13.05 30.93 -23.47
C ILE A 552 -14.02 30.38 -22.41
N ALA A 553 -15.24 30.93 -22.34
CA ALA A 553 -16.28 30.46 -21.42
C ALA A 553 -16.77 29.05 -21.76
N ASP A 554 -16.79 28.68 -23.04
CA ASP A 554 -17.17 27.35 -23.51
C ASP A 554 -16.14 26.30 -23.08
N ILE A 555 -14.85 26.60 -23.27
CA ILE A 555 -13.74 25.75 -22.82
C ILE A 555 -13.77 25.59 -21.30
N GLN A 556 -14.01 26.66 -20.55
CA GLN A 556 -14.10 26.62 -19.09
C GLN A 556 -15.30 25.79 -18.61
N SER A 557 -16.43 25.89 -19.30
CA SER A 557 -17.65 25.14 -18.98
C SER A 557 -17.45 23.64 -19.22
N VAL A 558 -16.81 23.25 -20.32
CA VAL A 558 -16.48 21.85 -20.61
C VAL A 558 -15.38 21.32 -19.69
N LEU A 559 -14.37 22.12 -19.34
CA LEU A 559 -13.37 21.77 -18.31
C LEU A 559 -14.00 21.51 -16.94
N ALA A 560 -15.06 22.26 -16.60
CA ALA A 560 -15.86 22.08 -15.39
C ALA A 560 -16.86 20.90 -15.46
N GLY A 561 -16.93 20.20 -16.60
CA GLY A 561 -17.79 19.03 -16.79
C GLY A 561 -19.23 19.34 -17.21
N ASN A 562 -19.52 20.58 -17.62
CA ASN A 562 -20.84 20.98 -18.09
C ASN A 562 -21.00 20.75 -19.60
N PHE A 563 -22.22 20.42 -20.03
CA PHE A 563 -22.58 20.33 -21.44
C PHE A 563 -22.94 21.73 -21.99
N LEU A 564 -22.53 22.00 -23.22
CA LEU A 564 -22.95 23.22 -23.94
C LEU A 564 -24.21 22.88 -24.75
N ASP A 565 -25.07 23.87 -24.95
CA ASP A 565 -26.35 23.69 -25.62
C ASP A 565 -26.20 23.34 -27.12
N ASP A 566 -25.12 23.80 -27.75
CA ASP A 566 -24.74 23.42 -29.11
C ASP A 566 -23.80 22.20 -29.06
N ALA A 567 -24.27 21.07 -29.61
CA ALA A 567 -23.55 19.82 -29.63
C ALA A 567 -22.23 19.89 -30.43
N ALA A 568 -22.19 20.68 -31.52
CA ALA A 568 -20.97 20.85 -32.32
C ALA A 568 -19.94 21.70 -31.57
N ALA A 569 -20.40 22.74 -30.87
CA ALA A 569 -19.54 23.55 -30.00
C ALA A 569 -19.03 22.76 -28.78
N HIS A 570 -19.88 21.91 -28.19
CA HIS A 570 -19.48 21.03 -27.09
C HIS A 570 -18.39 20.05 -27.50
N GLU A 571 -18.52 19.42 -28.67
CA GLU A 571 -17.54 18.47 -29.17
C GLU A 571 -16.20 19.14 -29.50
N ALA A 572 -16.24 20.31 -30.15
CA ALA A 572 -15.04 21.09 -30.45
C ALA A 572 -14.33 21.61 -29.17
N ALA A 573 -15.07 22.04 -28.15
CA ALA A 573 -14.52 22.46 -26.86
C ALA A 573 -13.93 21.30 -26.05
N ALA A 574 -14.56 20.12 -26.12
CA ALA A 574 -14.05 18.90 -25.50
C ALA A 574 -12.75 18.42 -26.16
N GLU A 575 -12.64 18.53 -27.48
CA GLU A 575 -11.42 18.21 -28.23
C GLU A 575 -10.27 19.15 -27.85
N ALA A 576 -10.51 20.47 -27.86
CA ALA A 576 -9.53 21.48 -27.48
C ALA A 576 -9.03 21.29 -26.03
N THR A 577 -9.93 20.95 -25.11
CA THR A 577 -9.61 20.62 -23.71
C THR A 577 -8.72 19.37 -23.58
N ARG A 578 -8.99 18.33 -24.37
CA ARG A 578 -8.17 17.10 -24.41
C ARG A 578 -6.77 17.35 -24.95
N MET A 579 -6.62 18.25 -25.92
CA MET A 579 -5.31 18.62 -26.47
C MET A 579 -4.46 19.38 -25.44
N SER A 580 -5.06 20.24 -24.61
CA SER A 580 -4.37 20.98 -23.55
C SER A 580 -3.86 20.06 -22.42
N LYS A 581 -4.69 19.12 -21.93
CA LYS A 581 -4.31 18.17 -20.85
C LYS A 581 -3.15 17.25 -21.20
N LYS A 582 -2.83 17.04 -22.48
CA LYS A 582 -1.70 16.20 -22.91
C LYS A 582 -0.33 16.85 -22.69
N GLN A 583 -0.25 18.16 -22.39
CA GLN A 583 1.01 18.90 -22.35
C GLN A 583 1.56 19.18 -20.94
N GLU A 584 0.76 19.04 -19.87
CA GLU A 584 1.23 19.20 -18.48
C GLU A 584 1.86 17.91 -17.94
N VAL A 585 3.15 17.70 -18.18
CA VAL A 585 3.95 16.68 -17.48
C VAL A 585 4.86 17.38 -16.46
N LYS A 586 4.60 17.13 -15.16
CA LYS A 586 5.39 17.64 -14.03
C LYS A 586 6.79 17.00 -14.04
N ALA A 587 7.84 17.79 -14.30
CA ALA A 587 9.22 17.31 -14.41
C ALA A 587 9.92 17.30 -13.04
N TYR A 588 10.47 16.15 -12.63
CA TYR A 588 11.28 15.99 -11.41
C TYR A 588 12.75 15.79 -11.79
N GLY A 589 13.39 16.83 -12.36
CA GLY A 589 14.77 16.76 -12.84
C GLY A 589 15.43 18.13 -12.93
N PRO A 590 16.74 18.20 -13.20
CA PRO A 590 17.43 19.48 -13.42
C PRO A 590 16.74 20.26 -14.55
N ASN A 591 16.53 21.55 -14.34
CA ASN A 591 15.94 22.45 -15.35
C ASN A 591 16.94 22.67 -16.48
N VAL A 592 16.88 21.83 -17.52
CA VAL A 592 17.78 21.91 -18.68
C VAL A 592 16.99 22.35 -19.91
N LYS A 593 17.62 23.15 -20.78
CA LYS A 593 16.98 23.69 -21.98
C LYS A 593 16.57 22.54 -22.92
N LYS A 594 15.43 22.72 -23.60
CA LYS A 594 14.86 21.74 -24.54
C LYS A 594 15.88 21.42 -25.65
N GLY A 595 16.48 20.24 -25.62
CA GLY A 595 17.47 19.77 -26.60
C GLY A 595 18.80 19.32 -26.01
N ASP A 596 19.10 19.67 -24.76
CA ASP A 596 20.36 19.28 -24.11
C ASP A 596 20.33 17.84 -23.58
N LEU A 597 21.47 17.16 -23.68
CA LEU A 597 21.62 15.79 -23.18
C LEU A 597 22.00 15.80 -21.69
N VAL A 598 21.12 15.24 -20.86
CA VAL A 598 21.33 15.01 -19.43
C VAL A 598 21.80 13.57 -19.25
N TYR A 599 23.07 13.41 -18.88
CA TYR A 599 23.71 12.11 -18.73
C TYR A 599 23.56 11.57 -17.30
N GLY A 600 23.09 10.33 -17.17
CA GLY A 600 23.25 9.50 -15.97
C GLY A 600 24.30 8.42 -16.17
N VAL A 601 24.73 7.76 -15.10
CA VAL A 601 25.63 6.59 -15.18
C VAL A 601 24.86 5.34 -14.78
N VAL A 602 24.67 4.41 -15.71
CA VAL A 602 24.04 3.12 -15.46
C VAL A 602 25.10 2.05 -15.19
N HIS A 603 25.05 1.47 -14.01
CA HIS A 603 25.87 0.36 -13.55
C HIS A 603 25.07 -0.93 -13.74
N ILE A 604 25.47 -1.75 -14.71
CA ILE A 604 24.88 -3.05 -14.98
C ILE A 604 25.78 -4.12 -14.38
N TYR A 605 25.35 -4.73 -13.28
CA TYR A 605 26.02 -5.88 -12.69
C TYR A 605 25.27 -7.17 -13.06
N ALA A 606 25.87 -7.99 -13.91
CA ALA A 606 25.24 -9.22 -14.39
C ALA A 606 26.00 -10.46 -13.88
N SER A 607 25.30 -11.26 -13.07
CA SER A 607 25.78 -12.55 -12.58
C SER A 607 24.94 -13.69 -13.16
N PHE A 608 25.36 -14.93 -12.92
CA PHE A 608 24.56 -16.10 -13.30
C PHE A 608 23.34 -16.34 -12.39
N ASN A 609 23.22 -15.57 -11.29
CA ASN A 609 22.10 -15.67 -10.36
C ASN A 609 21.10 -14.53 -10.54
N ASP A 610 21.57 -13.29 -10.72
CA ASP A 610 20.70 -12.11 -10.93
C ASP A 610 21.43 -11.01 -11.72
N THR A 611 20.65 -10.11 -12.33
CA THR A 611 21.11 -8.90 -13.05
C THR A 611 20.61 -7.65 -12.35
N PHE A 612 21.52 -6.76 -11.98
CA PHE A 612 21.23 -5.50 -11.32
C PHE A 612 21.45 -4.35 -12.30
N VAL A 613 20.45 -3.49 -12.45
CA VAL A 613 20.52 -2.26 -13.24
C VAL A 613 20.32 -1.08 -12.30
N HIS A 614 21.36 -0.28 -12.12
CA HIS A 614 21.40 0.81 -11.15
C HIS A 614 21.88 2.09 -11.83
N VAL A 615 21.08 3.16 -11.77
CA VAL A 615 21.44 4.45 -12.36
C VAL A 615 21.75 5.45 -11.26
N THR A 616 22.89 6.11 -11.41
CA THR A 616 23.34 7.20 -10.55
C THR A 616 23.50 8.48 -11.36
N ASP A 617 23.72 9.58 -10.66
CA ASP A 617 24.28 10.79 -11.24
C ASP A 617 25.71 10.56 -11.76
N THR A 618 26.25 11.56 -12.46
CA THR A 618 27.62 11.48 -13.04
C THR A 618 28.71 11.42 -11.98
N SER A 619 28.47 11.91 -10.75
CA SER A 619 29.40 11.79 -9.63
C SER A 619 29.33 10.41 -8.93
N GLY A 620 28.22 9.68 -9.09
CA GLY A 620 27.97 8.39 -8.46
C GLY A 620 27.56 8.47 -6.99
N ARG A 621 27.22 9.66 -6.48
CA ARG A 621 26.82 9.90 -5.08
C ARG A 621 25.32 9.74 -4.88
N GLU A 622 24.52 10.06 -5.89
CA GLU A 622 23.07 10.01 -5.82
C GLU A 622 22.54 8.90 -6.73
N THR A 623 21.54 8.16 -6.22
CA THR A 623 20.90 7.07 -6.95
C THR A 623 19.54 7.51 -7.45
N TYR A 624 19.35 7.50 -8.76
CA TYR A 624 18.05 7.79 -9.37
C TYR A 624 17.13 6.58 -9.33
N VAL A 625 17.64 5.40 -9.71
CA VAL A 625 16.83 4.19 -9.78
C VAL A 625 17.68 2.93 -9.68
N LYS A 626 17.17 1.91 -9.01
CA LYS A 626 17.81 0.60 -8.89
C LYS A 626 16.76 -0.51 -9.02
N VAL A 627 16.95 -1.39 -9.98
CA VAL A 627 16.05 -2.51 -10.26
C VAL A 627 16.88 -3.77 -10.52
N THR A 628 16.40 -4.92 -10.06
CA THR A 628 17.05 -6.22 -10.31
C THR A 628 16.15 -7.13 -11.14
N GLY A 629 16.73 -8.12 -11.82
CA GLY A 629 16.00 -9.15 -12.55
C GLY A 629 15.06 -9.91 -11.63
N GLY A 630 15.51 -10.25 -10.42
CA GLY A 630 14.67 -10.87 -9.40
C GLY A 630 13.45 -10.04 -8.96
N MET A 631 13.48 -8.71 -9.12
CA MET A 631 12.29 -7.88 -8.88
C MET A 631 11.23 -8.02 -9.99
N LYS A 632 11.58 -8.60 -11.14
CA LYS A 632 10.72 -8.74 -12.33
C LYS A 632 10.16 -10.14 -12.53
N VAL A 633 10.70 -11.15 -11.86
CA VAL A 633 10.26 -12.54 -11.98
C VAL A 633 9.83 -13.10 -10.63
N LYS A 634 8.98 -14.13 -10.64
CA LYS A 634 8.43 -14.75 -9.42
C LYS A 634 9.23 -15.97 -8.94
N ALA A 635 10.13 -16.49 -9.76
CA ALA A 635 10.88 -17.71 -9.48
C ALA A 635 12.39 -17.44 -9.51
N ASP A 636 13.09 -17.88 -8.46
CA ASP A 636 14.51 -17.62 -8.22
C ASP A 636 15.44 -18.09 -9.36
N ARG A 637 15.02 -19.11 -10.12
CA ARG A 637 15.79 -19.63 -11.28
C ARG A 637 15.73 -18.71 -12.51
N ASP A 638 14.76 -17.81 -12.57
CA ASP A 638 14.51 -16.94 -13.72
C ASP A 638 15.13 -15.54 -13.50
N GLU A 639 15.76 -15.28 -12.35
CA GLU A 639 16.28 -13.96 -11.95
C GLU A 639 17.44 -13.49 -12.85
N SER A 640 18.31 -14.40 -13.26
CA SER A 640 19.38 -14.13 -14.23
C SER A 640 18.93 -14.19 -15.69
N SER A 641 17.64 -14.47 -15.96
CA SER A 641 17.17 -14.63 -17.33
C SER A 641 17.29 -13.32 -18.13
N PRO A 642 17.59 -13.41 -19.45
CA PRO A 642 17.59 -12.25 -20.34
C PRO A 642 16.28 -11.45 -20.28
N TYR A 643 15.15 -12.14 -20.12
CA TYR A 643 13.82 -11.52 -20.01
C TYR A 643 13.68 -10.68 -18.73
N ALA A 644 14.11 -11.21 -17.58
CA ALA A 644 14.10 -10.49 -16.31
C ALA A 644 14.96 -9.21 -16.37
N ALA A 645 16.16 -9.32 -16.97
CA ALA A 645 17.08 -8.21 -17.14
C ALA A 645 16.53 -7.12 -18.09
N MET A 646 15.85 -7.52 -19.17
CA MET A 646 15.18 -6.60 -20.09
C MET A 646 14.07 -5.80 -19.39
N MET A 647 13.20 -6.48 -18.65
CA MET A 647 12.12 -5.84 -17.88
C MET A 647 12.66 -4.89 -16.79
N ALA A 648 13.80 -5.24 -16.18
CA ALA A 648 14.46 -4.40 -15.19
C ALA A 648 15.00 -3.11 -15.83
N ALA A 649 15.63 -3.23 -17.00
CA ALA A 649 16.14 -2.10 -17.74
C ALA A 649 15.03 -1.17 -18.28
N GLN A 650 13.91 -1.70 -18.75
CA GLN A 650 12.77 -0.88 -19.21
C GLN A 650 12.17 -0.01 -18.10
N ASP A 651 12.01 -0.59 -16.91
CA ASP A 651 11.50 0.15 -15.74
C ASP A 651 12.48 1.24 -15.27
N VAL A 652 13.78 0.95 -15.35
CA VAL A 652 14.84 1.93 -15.12
C VAL A 652 14.74 3.10 -16.10
N VAL A 653 14.52 2.84 -17.39
CA VAL A 653 14.38 3.91 -18.40
C VAL A 653 13.14 4.75 -18.16
N ALA A 654 12.01 4.14 -17.83
CA ALA A 654 10.79 4.87 -17.52
C ALA A 654 11.03 5.88 -16.38
N ARG A 655 11.69 5.44 -15.31
CA ARG A 655 12.07 6.31 -14.18
C ARG A 655 13.08 7.39 -14.58
N CYS A 656 14.07 7.06 -15.40
CA CYS A 656 15.06 8.03 -15.87
C CYS A 656 14.41 9.16 -16.68
N LYS A 657 13.41 8.82 -17.52
CA LYS A 657 12.65 9.81 -18.30
C LYS A 657 11.79 10.71 -17.40
N GLU A 658 11.16 10.16 -16.36
CA GLU A 658 10.45 10.96 -15.33
C GLU A 658 11.40 11.95 -14.64
N CYS A 659 12.67 11.57 -14.47
CA CYS A 659 13.71 12.41 -13.89
C CYS A 659 14.42 13.36 -14.87
N GLY A 660 13.97 13.43 -16.13
CA GLY A 660 14.57 14.28 -17.16
C GLY A 660 15.94 13.80 -17.69
N ILE A 661 16.34 12.56 -17.41
CA ILE A 661 17.57 11.95 -17.93
C ILE A 661 17.27 11.34 -19.30
N ASN A 662 18.02 11.77 -20.32
CA ASN A 662 17.81 11.33 -21.71
C ASN A 662 19.05 10.63 -22.32
N ALA A 663 20.19 10.62 -21.61
CA ALA A 663 21.42 9.93 -22.01
C ALA A 663 22.04 9.13 -20.86
N LEU A 664 22.72 8.02 -21.16
CA LEU A 664 23.34 7.14 -20.16
C LEU A 664 24.76 6.73 -20.55
N HIS A 665 25.70 6.84 -19.59
CA HIS A 665 26.99 6.17 -19.62
C HIS A 665 26.86 4.79 -18.98
N VAL A 666 27.30 3.73 -19.67
CA VAL A 666 27.14 2.35 -19.22
C VAL A 666 28.43 1.85 -18.59
N LYS A 667 28.34 1.35 -17.36
CA LYS A 667 29.40 0.60 -16.68
C LYS A 667 28.95 -0.84 -16.51
N MET A 668 29.53 -1.75 -17.30
CA MET A 668 29.22 -3.17 -17.28
C MET A 668 30.14 -3.90 -16.30
N ARG A 669 29.59 -4.73 -15.43
CA ARG A 669 30.34 -5.46 -14.40
C ARG A 669 29.92 -6.93 -14.32
N ALA A 670 30.87 -7.84 -14.50
CA ALA A 670 30.72 -9.25 -14.16
C ALA A 670 31.17 -9.54 -12.72
N VAL A 671 31.00 -10.78 -12.26
CA VAL A 671 31.37 -11.22 -10.89
C VAL A 671 32.85 -10.95 -10.59
N GLY A 672 33.74 -11.19 -11.56
CA GLY A 672 35.16 -10.82 -11.47
C GLY A 672 35.97 -11.60 -10.42
N GLY A 673 37.21 -11.18 -10.17
CA GLY A 673 38.11 -11.84 -9.23
C GLY A 673 38.55 -13.24 -9.67
N VAL A 674 38.45 -14.23 -8.78
CA VAL A 674 38.75 -15.67 -9.04
C VAL A 674 37.58 -16.45 -9.67
N ARG A 675 36.44 -15.78 -9.85
CA ARG A 675 35.20 -16.31 -10.44
C ARG A 675 35.10 -15.90 -11.92
N THR A 676 33.93 -16.08 -12.53
CA THR A 676 33.71 -15.78 -13.96
C THR A 676 33.90 -14.30 -14.25
N LYS A 677 34.76 -14.03 -15.23
CA LYS A 677 35.03 -12.67 -15.74
C LYS A 677 34.06 -12.28 -16.86
N SER A 678 33.42 -13.26 -17.49
CA SER A 678 32.35 -13.02 -18.46
C SER A 678 31.06 -12.61 -17.71
N PRO A 679 30.36 -11.57 -18.16
CA PRO A 679 29.10 -11.14 -17.57
C PRO A 679 28.01 -12.20 -17.75
N GLY A 680 27.07 -12.24 -16.81
CA GLY A 680 25.94 -13.17 -16.85
C GLY A 680 24.99 -12.92 -18.04
N PRO A 681 24.10 -13.88 -18.35
CA PRO A 681 23.24 -13.85 -19.54
C PRO A 681 22.32 -12.63 -19.64
N GLY A 682 21.99 -11.98 -18.53
CA GLY A 682 21.18 -10.76 -18.51
C GLY A 682 21.89 -9.47 -18.95
N ALA A 683 23.22 -9.43 -19.05
CA ALA A 683 23.98 -8.21 -19.39
C ALA A 683 23.60 -7.62 -20.76
N GLN A 684 23.64 -8.47 -21.79
CA GLN A 684 23.34 -8.06 -23.16
C GLN A 684 21.87 -7.63 -23.31
N ALA A 685 20.97 -8.36 -22.65
CA ALA A 685 19.54 -8.06 -22.70
C ALA A 685 19.19 -6.73 -22.04
N ALA A 686 19.78 -6.42 -20.89
CA ALA A 686 19.63 -5.13 -20.23
C ALA A 686 20.16 -3.99 -21.10
N LEU A 687 21.36 -4.11 -21.67
CA LEU A 687 21.94 -3.07 -22.53
C LEU A 687 21.09 -2.81 -23.77
N ARG A 688 20.62 -3.87 -24.45
CA ARG A 688 19.70 -3.76 -25.60
C ARG A 688 18.39 -3.09 -25.24
N ALA A 689 17.86 -3.35 -24.06
CA ALA A 689 16.62 -2.75 -23.59
C ALA A 689 16.76 -1.25 -23.32
N LEU A 690 17.89 -0.81 -22.76
CA LEU A 690 18.18 0.61 -22.55
C LEU A 690 18.26 1.38 -23.87
N ALA A 691 18.95 0.81 -24.87
CA ALA A 691 19.06 1.41 -26.19
C ALA A 691 17.71 1.48 -26.92
N ARG A 692 16.95 0.37 -26.95
CA ARG A 692 15.63 0.29 -27.61
C ARG A 692 14.57 1.18 -26.96
N ALA A 693 14.70 1.49 -25.67
CA ALA A 693 13.79 2.39 -24.98
C ALA A 693 14.07 3.89 -25.26
N GLY A 694 14.96 4.21 -26.21
CA GLY A 694 15.20 5.57 -26.68
C GLY A 694 16.17 6.40 -25.81
N MET A 695 17.01 5.76 -24.99
CA MET A 695 18.07 6.46 -24.25
C MET A 695 19.32 6.58 -25.10
N LYS A 696 19.92 7.78 -25.15
CA LYS A 696 21.17 7.98 -25.89
C LYS A 696 22.33 7.36 -25.10
N ILE A 697 22.92 6.29 -25.62
CA ILE A 697 24.05 5.62 -24.97
C ILE A 697 25.33 6.38 -25.27
N GLY A 698 25.99 6.87 -24.22
CA GLY A 698 27.31 7.47 -24.31
C GLY A 698 28.41 6.41 -24.25
N ARG A 699 29.42 6.64 -23.41
CA ARG A 699 30.51 5.68 -23.18
C ARG A 699 30.04 4.38 -22.51
N ILE A 700 30.56 3.25 -22.99
CA ILE A 700 30.43 1.92 -22.37
C ILE A 700 31.80 1.49 -21.83
N GLU A 701 31.87 1.17 -20.53
CA GLU A 701 33.09 0.74 -19.83
C GLU A 701 32.88 -0.62 -19.17
N ASP A 702 33.84 -1.54 -19.32
CA ASP A 702 33.90 -2.78 -18.51
C ASP A 702 34.65 -2.48 -17.20
N VAL A 703 33.94 -2.58 -16.09
CA VAL A 703 34.46 -2.34 -14.73
C VAL A 703 34.52 -3.63 -13.91
N THR A 704 34.56 -4.79 -14.58
CA THR A 704 34.71 -6.09 -13.93
C THR A 704 36.01 -6.11 -13.10
N PRO A 705 35.96 -6.39 -11.79
CA PRO A 705 37.15 -6.37 -10.95
C PRO A 705 38.22 -7.37 -11.43
N ILE A 706 39.39 -6.85 -11.83
CA ILE A 706 40.56 -7.64 -12.19
C ILE A 706 41.46 -7.71 -10.94
N PRO A 707 41.72 -8.91 -10.37
CA PRO A 707 42.61 -9.01 -9.22
C PRO A 707 44.05 -8.65 -9.65
N THR A 708 44.61 -7.61 -9.03
CA THR A 708 45.98 -7.14 -9.26
C THR A 708 47.02 -7.99 -8.54
N ASP A 709 46.60 -8.80 -7.57
CA ASP A 709 47.44 -9.74 -6.85
C ASP A 709 46.68 -11.05 -6.62
N SER A 710 47.35 -12.19 -6.82
CA SER A 710 46.71 -13.50 -6.99
C SER A 710 45.96 -13.96 -5.74
N THR A 711 44.67 -13.61 -5.63
CA THR A 711 43.77 -14.17 -4.62
C THR A 711 43.39 -15.60 -5.05
N ARG A 712 44.03 -16.59 -4.43
CA ARG A 712 43.89 -18.03 -4.75
C ARG A 712 42.49 -18.54 -4.37
N ARG A 713 41.92 -19.46 -5.16
CA ARG A 713 40.59 -20.07 -4.90
C ARG A 713 40.55 -20.74 -3.52
N LYS A 714 39.45 -20.53 -2.80
CA LYS A 714 39.17 -21.15 -1.48
C LYS A 714 39.18 -22.69 -1.65
N GLY A 715 40.10 -23.38 -0.98
CA GLY A 715 40.21 -24.85 -0.98
C GLY A 715 41.40 -25.49 -1.69
N SER A 716 42.28 -24.73 -2.35
CA SER A 716 43.49 -25.33 -2.95
C SER A 716 44.49 -25.76 -1.86
N ARG A 717 44.91 -27.05 -1.85
CA ARG A 717 45.90 -27.59 -0.91
C ARG A 717 47.15 -26.70 -0.84
N ARG A 718 47.63 -26.45 0.38
CA ARG A 718 48.93 -25.81 0.65
C ARG A 718 50.00 -26.71 0.03
N GLY A 719 50.63 -26.25 -1.05
CA GLY A 719 51.88 -26.85 -1.50
C GLY A 719 52.86 -26.79 -0.34
N ARG A 720 53.47 -27.94 -0.01
CA ARG A 720 54.49 -28.06 1.02
C ARG A 720 55.56 -27.00 0.71
N ARG A 721 55.75 -26.02 1.60
CA ARG A 721 56.83 -25.04 1.47
C ARG A 721 58.15 -25.82 1.47
N LEU A 722 58.91 -25.75 0.37
CA LEU A 722 60.32 -26.15 0.30
C LEU A 722 61.20 -24.96 0.66
#